data_AF-A0A919GGQ8-F1
#
_entry.id   AF-A0A919GGQ8-F1
#
_cell.length_a   1.000
_cell.length_b   1.000
_cell.length_c   1.000
_cell.angle_alpha   90.00
_cell.angle_beta   90.00
_cell.angle_gamma   90.00
#
_symmetry.space_group_name_H-M   'P 1'
#
loop_
_entity.id
_entity.type
_entity.pdbx_description
1 polymer ?
#
loop_
_entity_poly.entity_id
_entity_poly.type
_entity_poly.pdbx_seq_one_letter_code
_entity_poly.pdbx_strand_id
1 'polypeptide(L)'
;MGLLLAALDQTIVATALPTIVSDLGGLEHLSWVVTAYLLASTAATPLWGKLGDQYGRKRLFQAAIVIFLIGSVLCGVARNMPELIVFRAVQGLGGGGLIVLSMAIVGDLVAPRERGRYQGLFGAVFGTTSVLGPLLGGVFTQHLSWRWVFYVNVPVGIVALVVIATTLHTPARTRRHTIDYPGTALIASVATCLVLVASLGGTTWPWDSPQIIGLAVLGAALAVLFVVVERRAAEPVLPPKLFRIRTFTLAAVISFVVGFAMFGAMTYLPTFLQVVQGISPTLSGVHMLPMVFGLMLSSTVSGQIVSRTGRWKVFPVTGTAVTTAGLLLLHRLDEFSGTAVLSLTFFVFGLGLGLVMQVMVLIVQNSVGYEDLGVATSGATFFRSIGASFGVAIFGTVFTSRLGSQLASALAGRPLPSGVSAGALEADPRGIRLLPPALRPPVVHAYASAITDVFLYASPVALLAFVLACFLREDRLRASVRAPDGSETVASNPVERSSHDEAARALSLLGTREGRRQIYARITERAGYDLLPASSWLLLRIRRYGSADPAVLAARRTVPLSVLTAAARQVEGRGLAVRKGLALVLTRHGQEVTERLEEAREGCFAELLGDWWRAGRSADLNELVRELSKEMCGSDRERPRDPTPREERRGVG
;
A
#
# COMPACT_ATOMS: atom_id res chain seq x y z
N MET A 1 3.03 -12.61 -5.45
CA MET A 1 2.93 -12.92 -6.88
C MET A 1 2.82 -11.67 -7.74
N GLY A 2 1.80 -10.81 -7.61
CA GLY A 2 1.72 -9.57 -8.41
C GLY A 2 2.95 -8.65 -8.28
N LEU A 3 3.42 -8.43 -7.04
CA LEU A 3 4.66 -7.68 -6.80
C LEU A 3 5.91 -8.36 -7.38
N LEU A 4 6.00 -9.70 -7.27
CA LEU A 4 7.10 -10.48 -7.84
C LEU A 4 7.17 -10.27 -9.36
N LEU A 5 6.01 -10.31 -10.03
CA LEU A 5 5.89 -10.10 -11.47
C LEU A 5 6.46 -8.73 -11.90
N ALA A 6 6.06 -7.66 -11.21
CA ALA A 6 6.48 -6.30 -11.52
C ALA A 6 7.96 -6.07 -11.22
N ALA A 7 8.46 -6.55 -10.07
CA ALA A 7 9.85 -6.41 -9.70
C ALA A 7 10.78 -7.22 -10.62
N LEU A 8 10.37 -8.45 -10.97
CA LEU A 8 11.18 -9.37 -11.76
C LEU A 8 11.40 -8.82 -13.16
N ASP A 9 10.34 -8.31 -13.79
CA ASP A 9 10.42 -7.69 -15.10
C ASP A 9 11.43 -6.53 -15.17
N GLN A 10 11.47 -5.64 -14.17
CA GLN A 10 12.46 -4.55 -14.14
C GLN A 10 13.89 -5.09 -14.12
N THR A 11 14.15 -6.11 -13.30
CA THR A 11 15.49 -6.68 -13.13
C THR A 11 15.96 -7.56 -14.29
N ILE A 12 15.09 -8.39 -14.86
CA ILE A 12 15.46 -9.26 -15.99
C ILE A 12 15.73 -8.40 -17.23
N VAL A 13 14.86 -7.42 -17.54
CA VAL A 13 15.02 -6.61 -18.75
C VAL A 13 16.32 -5.80 -18.69
N ALA A 14 16.71 -5.28 -17.52
CA ALA A 14 17.98 -4.58 -17.35
C ALA A 14 19.18 -5.38 -17.86
N THR A 15 19.19 -6.70 -17.64
CA THR A 15 20.27 -7.58 -18.10
C THR A 15 20.18 -7.98 -19.56
N ALA A 16 19.00 -7.94 -20.16
CA ALA A 16 18.78 -8.29 -21.56
C ALA A 16 18.90 -7.11 -22.53
N LEU A 17 18.91 -5.87 -22.02
CA LEU A 17 19.03 -4.64 -22.81
C LEU A 17 20.13 -4.68 -23.87
N PRO A 18 21.39 -5.10 -23.58
CA PRO A 18 22.44 -5.12 -24.60
C PRO A 18 22.12 -6.06 -25.78
N THR A 19 21.54 -7.23 -25.51
CA THR A 19 21.15 -8.21 -26.53
C THR A 19 19.96 -7.69 -27.36
N ILE A 20 18.98 -7.07 -26.71
CA ILE A 20 17.81 -6.47 -27.39
C ILE A 20 18.25 -5.45 -28.45
N VAL A 21 19.24 -4.63 -28.11
CA VAL A 21 19.77 -3.59 -29.01
C VAL A 21 20.58 -4.17 -30.15
N SER A 22 21.37 -5.21 -29.87
CA SER A 22 22.11 -5.93 -30.90
C SER A 22 21.17 -6.52 -31.96
N ASP A 23 19.98 -6.98 -31.57
CA ASP A 23 19.00 -7.60 -32.47
C ASP A 23 18.08 -6.59 -33.17
N LEU A 24 17.61 -5.55 -32.46
CA LEU A 24 16.64 -4.57 -32.99
C LEU A 24 17.28 -3.29 -33.56
N GLY A 25 18.57 -3.07 -33.31
CA GLY A 25 19.25 -1.81 -33.60
C GLY A 25 18.81 -0.66 -32.69
N GLY A 26 19.34 0.53 -32.93
CA GLY A 26 18.94 1.77 -32.22
C GLY A 26 19.54 1.92 -30.83
N LEU A 27 20.88 1.98 -30.75
CA LEU A 27 21.63 2.29 -29.51
C LEU A 27 21.13 3.58 -28.82
N GLU A 28 20.74 4.57 -29.62
CA GLU A 28 20.17 5.84 -29.18
C GLU A 28 18.80 5.72 -28.47
N HIS A 29 18.12 4.58 -28.61
CA HIS A 29 16.82 4.30 -27.98
C HIS A 29 16.89 3.40 -26.73
N LEU A 30 18.10 3.01 -26.29
CA LEU A 30 18.31 2.12 -25.13
C LEU A 30 17.65 2.61 -23.85
N SER A 31 17.92 3.87 -23.51
CA SER A 31 17.44 4.51 -22.29
C SER A 31 15.91 4.62 -22.28
N TRP A 32 15.29 4.70 -23.46
CA TRP A 32 13.84 4.84 -23.62
C TRP A 32 13.07 3.57 -23.25
N VAL A 33 13.66 2.39 -23.41
CA VAL A 33 13.01 1.11 -23.04
C VAL A 33 12.71 1.03 -21.54
N VAL A 34 13.65 1.50 -20.71
CA VAL A 34 13.47 1.57 -19.24
C VAL A 34 12.67 2.80 -18.86
N THR A 35 12.98 3.95 -19.46
CA THR A 35 12.30 5.22 -19.16
C THR A 35 10.81 5.14 -19.44
N ALA A 36 10.38 4.59 -20.58
CA ALA A 36 8.95 4.50 -20.92
C ALA A 36 8.15 3.64 -19.93
N TYR A 37 8.73 2.54 -19.44
CA TYR A 37 8.11 1.72 -18.40
C TYR A 37 8.00 2.49 -17.07
N LEU A 38 9.08 3.13 -16.63
CA LEU A 38 9.10 3.91 -15.39
C LEU A 38 8.13 5.11 -15.45
N LEU A 39 8.07 5.76 -16.60
CA LEU A 39 7.17 6.86 -16.91
C LEU A 39 5.71 6.44 -16.78
N ALA A 40 5.33 5.39 -17.51
CA ALA A 40 3.97 4.87 -17.53
C ALA A 40 3.54 4.33 -16.16
N SER A 41 4.42 3.60 -15.47
CA SER A 41 4.13 3.07 -14.13
C SER A 41 3.96 4.17 -13.09
N THR A 42 4.79 5.22 -13.14
CA THR A 42 4.69 6.38 -12.23
C THR A 42 3.42 7.18 -12.49
N ALA A 43 3.10 7.46 -13.76
CA ALA A 43 1.89 8.18 -14.14
C ALA A 43 0.61 7.42 -13.80
N ALA A 44 0.60 6.09 -13.92
CA ALA A 44 -0.57 5.26 -13.63
C ALA A 44 -0.79 4.99 -12.13
N THR A 45 0.24 5.15 -11.29
CA THR A 45 0.20 4.89 -9.84
C THR A 45 -0.98 5.58 -9.12
N PRO A 46 -1.16 6.91 -9.21
CA PRO A 46 -2.27 7.59 -8.52
C PRO A 46 -3.64 7.17 -9.08
N LEU A 47 -3.73 6.95 -10.40
CA LEU A 47 -4.94 6.50 -11.08
C LEU A 47 -5.42 5.14 -10.56
N TRP A 48 -4.51 4.16 -10.45
CA TRP A 48 -4.84 2.85 -9.90
C TRP A 48 -5.30 2.91 -8.43
N GLY A 49 -4.71 3.80 -7.63
CA GLY A 49 -5.13 4.01 -6.24
C GLY A 49 -6.60 4.45 -6.15
N LYS A 50 -6.96 5.49 -6.89
CA LYS A 50 -8.33 6.04 -6.90
C LYS A 50 -9.34 5.09 -7.51
N LEU A 51 -9.05 4.54 -8.70
CA LEU A 51 -9.96 3.59 -9.35
C LEU A 51 -10.14 2.32 -8.49
N GLY A 52 -9.11 1.91 -7.76
CA GLY A 52 -9.18 0.80 -6.81
C GLY A 52 -10.16 1.06 -5.66
N ASP A 53 -10.24 2.30 -5.18
CA ASP A 53 -11.20 2.71 -4.14
C ASP A 53 -12.64 2.76 -4.68
N GLN A 54 -12.82 3.25 -5.92
CA GLN A 54 -14.14 3.44 -6.53
C GLN A 54 -14.78 2.15 -7.08
N TYR A 55 -14.00 1.36 -7.83
CA TYR A 55 -14.51 0.18 -8.58
C TYR A 55 -14.18 -1.15 -7.89
N GLY A 56 -13.50 -1.09 -6.73
CA GLY A 56 -13.09 -2.23 -5.94
C GLY A 56 -11.71 -2.78 -6.33
N ARG A 57 -10.87 -2.99 -5.32
CA ARG A 57 -9.46 -3.36 -5.50
C ARG A 57 -9.24 -4.69 -6.23
N LYS A 58 -10.11 -5.70 -6.04
CA LYS A 58 -9.98 -7.01 -6.71
C LYS A 58 -10.01 -6.88 -8.24
N ARG A 59 -11.06 -6.26 -8.78
CA ARG A 59 -11.27 -6.16 -10.23
C ARG A 59 -10.17 -5.34 -10.89
N LEU A 60 -9.77 -4.25 -10.24
CA LEU A 60 -8.72 -3.37 -10.73
C LEU A 60 -7.34 -4.05 -10.68
N PHE A 61 -7.08 -4.88 -9.66
CA PHE A 61 -5.83 -5.64 -9.60
C PHE A 61 -5.76 -6.71 -10.69
N GLN A 62 -6.89 -7.38 -10.99
CA GLN A 62 -6.98 -8.30 -12.13
C GLN A 62 -6.78 -7.56 -13.47
N ALA A 63 -7.38 -6.38 -13.64
CA ALA A 63 -7.17 -5.55 -14.82
C ALA A 63 -5.70 -5.13 -14.97
N ALA A 64 -5.02 -4.74 -13.89
CA ALA A 64 -3.59 -4.42 -13.89
C ALA A 64 -2.73 -5.63 -14.32
N ILE A 65 -3.04 -6.84 -13.84
CA ILE A 65 -2.37 -8.08 -14.29
C ILE A 65 -2.60 -8.28 -15.78
N VAL A 66 -3.84 -8.17 -16.27
CA VAL A 66 -4.16 -8.38 -17.69
C VAL A 66 -3.43 -7.38 -18.58
N ILE A 67 -3.45 -6.08 -18.24
CA ILE A 67 -2.73 -5.04 -18.98
C ILE A 67 -1.22 -5.33 -18.99
N PHE A 68 -0.66 -5.72 -17.85
CA PHE A 68 0.74 -6.09 -17.74
C PHE A 68 1.08 -7.30 -18.62
N LEU A 69 0.24 -8.33 -18.62
CA LEU A 69 0.44 -9.54 -19.43
C LEU A 69 0.36 -9.25 -20.92
N ILE A 70 -0.63 -8.46 -21.36
CA ILE A 70 -0.75 -8.02 -22.75
C ILE A 70 0.48 -7.23 -23.16
N GLY A 71 0.91 -6.26 -22.33
CA GLY A 71 2.14 -5.50 -22.57
C GLY A 71 3.38 -6.40 -22.68
N SER A 72 3.49 -7.42 -21.82
CA SER A 72 4.59 -8.39 -21.85
C SER A 72 4.58 -9.22 -23.14
N VAL A 73 3.43 -9.72 -23.57
CA VAL A 73 3.30 -10.46 -24.84
C VAL A 73 3.67 -9.55 -26.02
N LEU A 74 3.19 -8.30 -26.04
CA LEU A 74 3.51 -7.33 -27.09
C LEU A 74 5.00 -7.02 -27.14
N CYS A 75 5.66 -6.84 -25.98
CA CYS A 75 7.12 -6.65 -25.92
C CYS A 75 7.88 -7.85 -26.49
N GLY A 76 7.42 -9.08 -26.22
CA GLY A 76 7.98 -10.29 -26.80
C GLY A 76 7.75 -10.42 -28.31
N VAL A 77 6.76 -9.75 -28.89
CA VAL A 77 6.44 -9.76 -30.33
C VAL A 77 7.03 -8.55 -31.08
N ALA A 78 7.59 -7.56 -30.38
CA ALA A 78 8.17 -6.35 -30.96
C ALA A 78 9.21 -6.64 -32.06
N ARG A 79 9.14 -5.88 -33.16
CA ARG A 79 10.02 -6.05 -34.33
C ARG A 79 11.04 -4.92 -34.49
N ASN A 80 10.84 -3.80 -33.81
CA ASN A 80 11.72 -2.64 -33.82
C ASN A 80 11.70 -1.94 -32.45
N MET A 81 12.66 -1.05 -32.23
CA MET A 81 12.78 -0.32 -30.95
C MET A 81 11.58 0.57 -30.61
N PRO A 82 11.01 1.36 -31.55
CA PRO A 82 9.83 2.17 -31.25
C PRO A 82 8.62 1.34 -30.78
N GLU A 83 8.34 0.21 -31.45
CA GLU A 83 7.30 -0.73 -30.99
C GLU A 83 7.58 -1.23 -29.58
N LEU A 84 8.81 -1.65 -29.29
CA LEU A 84 9.20 -2.11 -27.96
C LEU A 84 8.97 -1.02 -26.90
N ILE A 85 9.33 0.24 -27.18
CA ILE A 85 9.14 1.36 -26.27
C ILE A 85 7.64 1.58 -25.98
N VAL A 86 6.80 1.58 -27.02
CA VAL A 86 5.34 1.74 -26.87
C VAL A 86 4.76 0.59 -26.06
N PHE A 87 5.15 -0.66 -26.36
CA PHE A 87 4.68 -1.83 -25.61
C PHE A 87 5.18 -1.83 -24.17
N ARG A 88 6.38 -1.31 -23.90
CA ARG A 88 6.90 -1.12 -22.54
C ARG A 88 6.11 -0.06 -21.77
N ALA A 89 5.65 1.00 -22.43
CA ALA A 89 4.75 1.95 -21.82
C ALA A 89 3.42 1.28 -21.43
N VAL A 90 2.82 0.48 -22.32
CA VAL A 90 1.59 -0.29 -22.02
C VAL A 90 1.82 -1.26 -20.85
N GLN A 91 2.94 -1.98 -20.84
CA GLN A 91 3.31 -2.88 -19.75
C GLN A 91 3.50 -2.13 -18.42
N GLY A 92 4.14 -0.95 -18.46
CA GLY A 92 4.36 -0.07 -17.31
C GLY A 92 3.05 0.41 -16.67
N LEU A 93 2.01 0.70 -17.47
CA LEU A 93 0.67 1.03 -16.95
C LEU A 93 0.16 -0.07 -16.03
N GLY A 94 0.28 -1.34 -16.42
CA GLY A 94 -0.09 -2.48 -15.58
C GLY A 94 0.83 -2.63 -14.37
N GLY A 95 2.15 -2.48 -14.57
CA GLY A 95 3.17 -2.62 -13.52
C GLY A 95 3.00 -1.67 -12.34
N GLY A 96 2.68 -0.40 -12.60
CA GLY A 96 2.37 0.58 -11.56
C GLY A 96 1.16 0.16 -10.71
N GLY A 97 0.12 -0.35 -11.37
CA GLY A 97 -1.07 -0.88 -10.70
C GLY A 97 -0.78 -2.09 -9.83
N LEU A 98 0.08 -3.01 -10.31
CA LEU A 98 0.46 -4.20 -9.55
C LEU A 98 1.12 -3.84 -8.21
N ILE A 99 2.01 -2.85 -8.19
CA ILE A 99 2.69 -2.44 -6.95
C ILE A 99 1.71 -1.75 -5.99
N VAL A 100 0.99 -0.75 -6.48
CA VAL A 100 0.10 0.10 -5.65
C VAL A 100 -1.08 -0.70 -5.10
N LEU A 101 -1.77 -1.46 -5.95
CA LEU A 101 -2.94 -2.24 -5.54
C LEU A 101 -2.54 -3.42 -4.64
N SER A 102 -1.35 -4.02 -4.83
CA SER A 102 -0.86 -5.05 -3.89
C SER A 102 -0.71 -4.49 -2.48
N MET A 103 -0.11 -3.31 -2.34
CA MET A 103 0.07 -2.66 -1.04
C MET A 103 -1.28 -2.24 -0.42
N ALA A 104 -2.19 -1.73 -1.26
CA ALA A 104 -3.51 -1.31 -0.81
C ALA A 104 -4.40 -2.48 -0.36
N ILE A 105 -4.39 -3.60 -1.10
CA ILE A 105 -5.12 -4.83 -0.74
C ILE A 105 -4.62 -5.42 0.58
N VAL A 106 -3.31 -5.41 0.82
CA VAL A 106 -2.76 -5.79 2.14
C VAL A 106 -3.26 -4.84 3.23
N GLY A 107 -3.34 -3.54 2.94
CA GLY A 107 -3.94 -2.56 3.84
C GLY A 107 -5.39 -2.91 4.24
N ASP A 108 -6.21 -3.34 3.28
CA ASP A 108 -7.62 -3.65 3.53
C ASP A 108 -7.84 -4.99 4.25
N LEU A 109 -7.07 -6.02 3.89
CA LEU A 109 -7.28 -7.38 4.39
C LEU A 109 -6.56 -7.63 5.72
N VAL A 110 -5.44 -6.96 5.95
CA VAL A 110 -4.53 -7.30 7.05
C VAL A 110 -4.59 -6.23 8.13
N ALA A 111 -4.88 -6.68 9.35
CA ALA A 111 -4.88 -5.84 10.53
C ALA A 111 -3.51 -5.12 10.67
N PRO A 112 -3.46 -3.85 11.13
CA PRO A 112 -2.22 -3.07 11.22
C PRO A 112 -1.04 -3.80 11.90
N ARG A 113 -1.34 -4.69 12.86
CA ARG A 113 -0.38 -5.52 13.61
C ARG A 113 0.31 -6.59 12.77
N GLU A 114 -0.34 -7.08 11.74
CA GLU A 114 0.17 -8.16 10.89
C GLU A 114 0.84 -7.62 9.61
N ARG A 115 0.62 -6.35 9.26
CA ARG A 115 1.18 -5.73 8.05
C ARG A 115 2.71 -5.79 7.99
N GLY A 116 3.41 -5.77 9.12
CA GLY A 116 4.87 -5.95 9.17
C GLY A 116 5.34 -7.28 8.60
N ARG A 117 4.60 -8.37 8.86
CA ARG A 117 4.91 -9.70 8.30
C ARG A 117 4.77 -9.72 6.78
N TYR A 118 3.73 -9.09 6.24
CA TYR A 118 3.50 -9.01 4.80
C TYR A 118 4.50 -8.09 4.09
N GLN A 119 4.96 -7.02 4.75
CA GLN A 119 6.04 -6.17 4.23
C GLN A 119 7.38 -6.91 4.22
N GLY A 120 7.67 -7.74 5.24
CA GLY A 120 8.79 -8.67 5.20
C GLY A 120 8.71 -9.62 4.00
N LEU A 121 7.52 -10.15 3.69
CA LEU A 121 7.31 -10.97 2.50
C LEU A 121 7.57 -10.18 1.20
N PHE A 122 7.17 -8.90 1.13
CA PHE A 122 7.46 -8.03 -0.01
C PHE A 122 8.95 -7.73 -0.14
N GLY A 123 9.65 -7.44 0.95
CA GLY A 123 11.11 -7.27 0.97
C GLY A 123 11.84 -8.54 0.53
N ALA A 124 11.38 -9.71 1.00
CA ALA A 124 11.91 -11.00 0.57
C ALA A 124 11.71 -11.22 -0.93
N VAL A 125 10.55 -10.85 -1.47
CA VAL A 125 10.29 -10.88 -2.91
C VAL A 125 11.27 -9.97 -3.65
N PHE A 126 11.45 -8.71 -3.23
CA PHE A 126 12.42 -7.80 -3.85
C PHE A 126 13.86 -8.32 -3.81
N GLY A 127 14.31 -8.85 -2.66
CA GLY A 127 15.65 -9.43 -2.53
C GLY A 127 15.84 -10.67 -3.41
N THR A 128 14.86 -11.57 -3.39
CA THR A 128 14.86 -12.80 -4.22
C THR A 128 14.89 -12.43 -5.70
N THR A 129 14.08 -11.46 -6.10
CA THR A 129 14.04 -10.92 -7.45
C THR A 129 15.35 -10.27 -7.89
N SER A 130 16.04 -9.54 -7.00
CA SER A 130 17.31 -8.88 -7.35
C SER A 130 18.41 -9.87 -7.79
N VAL A 131 18.35 -11.12 -7.29
CA VAL A 131 19.26 -12.20 -7.68
C VAL A 131 18.71 -13.00 -8.86
N LEU A 132 17.42 -13.38 -8.80
CA LEU A 132 16.77 -14.15 -9.87
C LEU A 132 16.71 -13.40 -11.20
N GLY A 133 16.56 -12.08 -11.16
CA GLY A 133 16.43 -11.24 -12.35
C GLY A 133 17.62 -11.38 -13.29
N PRO A 134 18.83 -11.00 -12.85
CA PRO A 134 20.04 -11.16 -13.65
C PRO A 134 20.35 -12.60 -14.04
N LEU A 135 20.07 -13.56 -13.15
CA LEU A 135 20.34 -14.97 -13.40
C LEU A 135 19.45 -15.52 -14.51
N LEU A 136 18.13 -15.30 -14.42
CA LEU A 136 17.18 -15.71 -15.45
C LEU A 136 17.40 -14.93 -16.76
N GLY A 137 17.68 -13.63 -16.69
CA GLY A 137 17.95 -12.82 -17.86
C GLY A 137 19.20 -13.26 -18.62
N GLY A 138 20.28 -13.59 -17.90
CA GLY A 138 21.48 -14.18 -18.48
C GLY A 138 21.19 -15.53 -19.15
N VAL A 139 20.52 -16.44 -18.46
CA VAL A 139 20.17 -17.76 -19.02
C VAL A 139 19.31 -17.64 -20.28
N PHE A 140 18.28 -16.78 -20.26
CA PHE A 140 17.40 -16.60 -21.42
C PHE A 140 18.09 -15.92 -22.61
N THR A 141 18.98 -14.97 -22.36
CA THR A 141 19.72 -14.29 -23.43
C THR A 141 20.86 -15.13 -24.00
N GLN A 142 21.47 -16.02 -23.20
CA GLN A 142 22.58 -16.87 -23.62
C GLN A 142 22.13 -18.17 -24.29
N HIS A 143 21.03 -18.79 -23.83
CA HIS A 143 20.59 -20.10 -24.31
C HIS A 143 19.30 -20.06 -25.13
N LEU A 144 18.52 -18.99 -25.03
CA LEU A 144 17.28 -18.81 -25.80
C LEU A 144 17.36 -17.49 -26.58
N SER A 145 16.27 -16.70 -26.57
CA SER A 145 16.17 -15.39 -27.18
C SER A 145 15.75 -14.40 -26.10
N TRP A 146 16.18 -13.13 -26.23
CA TRP A 146 15.76 -12.04 -25.33
C TRP A 146 14.23 -11.92 -25.21
N ARG A 147 13.46 -12.39 -26.20
CA ARG A 147 11.98 -12.36 -26.18
C ARG A 147 11.39 -13.15 -25.00
N TRP A 148 12.09 -14.20 -24.55
CA TRP A 148 11.66 -15.03 -23.42
C TRP A 148 11.69 -14.30 -22.07
N VAL A 149 12.46 -13.21 -21.98
CA VAL A 149 12.45 -12.30 -20.83
C VAL A 149 11.06 -11.71 -20.61
N PHE A 150 10.28 -11.51 -21.68
CA PHE A 150 8.91 -11.04 -21.59
C PHE A 150 7.89 -12.18 -21.49
N TYR A 151 8.15 -13.32 -22.15
CA TYR A 151 7.21 -14.45 -22.09
C TYR A 151 7.19 -15.15 -20.73
N VAL A 152 8.27 -15.11 -19.93
CA VAL A 152 8.30 -15.71 -18.58
C VAL A 152 7.26 -15.09 -17.63
N ASN A 153 6.90 -13.83 -17.84
CA ASN A 153 5.88 -13.15 -17.05
C ASN A 153 4.47 -13.70 -17.32
N VAL A 154 4.21 -14.24 -18.51
CA VAL A 154 2.88 -14.71 -18.93
C VAL A 154 2.36 -15.86 -18.05
N PRO A 155 3.07 -17.00 -17.89
CA PRO A 155 2.58 -18.09 -17.06
C PRO A 155 2.43 -17.67 -15.60
N VAL A 156 3.39 -16.89 -15.07
CA VAL A 156 3.35 -16.42 -13.67
C VAL A 156 2.16 -15.49 -13.43
N GLY A 157 1.87 -14.59 -14.37
CA GLY A 157 0.73 -13.69 -14.29
C GLY A 157 -0.61 -14.41 -14.45
N ILE A 158 -0.70 -15.43 -15.30
CA ILE A 158 -1.90 -16.28 -15.42
C ILE A 158 -2.17 -17.00 -14.10
N VAL A 159 -1.15 -17.61 -13.49
CA VAL A 159 -1.29 -18.26 -12.18
C VAL A 159 -1.74 -17.25 -11.13
N ALA A 160 -1.13 -16.06 -11.10
CA ALA A 160 -1.56 -14.99 -10.19
C ALA A 160 -3.03 -14.61 -10.40
N LEU A 161 -3.45 -14.45 -11.66
CA LEU A 161 -4.83 -14.11 -12.02
C LEU A 161 -5.82 -15.17 -11.54
N VAL A 162 -5.53 -16.45 -11.77
CA VAL A 162 -6.34 -17.59 -11.33
C VAL A 162 -6.45 -17.62 -9.81
N VAL A 163 -5.32 -17.47 -9.10
CA VAL A 163 -5.31 -17.46 -7.62
C VAL A 163 -6.15 -16.30 -7.08
N ILE A 164 -6.03 -15.10 -7.62
CA ILE A 164 -6.81 -13.93 -7.16
C ILE A 164 -8.29 -14.11 -7.48
N ALA A 165 -8.62 -14.65 -8.66
CA ALA A 165 -9.99 -14.89 -9.06
C ALA A 165 -10.71 -15.82 -8.08
N THR A 166 -10.05 -16.91 -7.66
CA THR A 166 -10.62 -17.96 -6.81
C THR A 166 -10.56 -17.66 -5.32
N THR A 167 -9.53 -16.96 -4.83
CA THR A 167 -9.32 -16.80 -3.37
C THR A 167 -9.85 -15.49 -2.81
N LEU A 168 -9.77 -14.40 -3.57
CA LEU A 168 -10.11 -13.07 -3.04
C LEU A 168 -11.61 -12.81 -3.18
N HIS A 169 -12.39 -12.98 -2.11
CA HIS A 169 -13.82 -12.66 -2.10
C HIS A 169 -14.04 -11.31 -1.41
N THR A 170 -14.36 -10.27 -2.18
CA THR A 170 -14.63 -8.92 -1.64
C THR A 170 -16.08 -8.55 -1.95
N PRO A 171 -16.90 -8.15 -0.97
CA PRO A 171 -18.27 -7.71 -1.21
C PRO A 171 -18.27 -6.47 -2.11
N ALA A 172 -18.97 -6.53 -3.22
CA ALA A 172 -19.10 -5.41 -4.15
C ALA A 172 -19.98 -4.33 -3.52
N ARG A 173 -19.41 -3.18 -3.15
CA ARG A 173 -20.18 -1.98 -2.87
C ARG A 173 -20.34 -1.20 -4.17
N THR A 174 -21.56 -1.20 -4.71
CA THR A 174 -21.91 -0.44 -5.91
C THR A 174 -22.29 0.99 -5.50
N ARG A 175 -21.31 1.90 -5.44
CA ARG A 175 -21.58 3.34 -5.41
C ARG A 175 -21.26 3.92 -6.79
N ARG A 176 -22.11 4.82 -7.30
CA ARG A 176 -21.84 5.53 -8.55
C ARG A 176 -20.69 6.51 -8.29
N HIS A 177 -19.58 6.30 -8.97
CA HIS A 177 -18.42 7.19 -8.94
C HIS A 177 -18.24 7.85 -10.30
N THR A 178 -17.75 9.08 -10.30
CA THR A 178 -17.48 9.86 -11.51
C THR A 178 -15.97 9.98 -11.69
N ILE A 179 -15.44 9.36 -12.74
CA ILE A 179 -14.00 9.43 -13.04
C ILE A 179 -13.65 10.85 -13.46
N ASP A 180 -12.71 11.46 -12.73
CA ASP A 180 -12.07 12.71 -13.12
C ASP A 180 -11.01 12.46 -14.19
N TYR A 181 -11.47 12.33 -15.44
CA TYR A 181 -10.61 12.20 -16.62
C TYR A 181 -9.65 13.39 -16.80
N PRO A 182 -10.05 14.67 -16.66
CA PRO A 182 -9.12 15.78 -16.85
C PRO A 182 -8.05 15.82 -15.75
N GLY A 183 -8.40 15.63 -14.47
CA GLY A 183 -7.43 15.54 -13.39
C GLY A 183 -6.47 14.36 -13.55
N THR A 184 -6.96 13.22 -14.02
CA THR A 184 -6.15 12.03 -14.34
C THR A 184 -5.16 12.30 -15.47
N ALA A 185 -5.60 12.91 -16.56
CA ALA A 185 -4.73 13.24 -17.69
C ALA A 185 -3.65 14.25 -17.24
N LEU A 186 -4.05 15.28 -16.50
CA LEU A 186 -3.13 16.31 -15.99
C LEU A 186 -2.06 15.74 -15.05
N ILE A 187 -2.43 14.92 -14.06
CA ILE A 187 -1.44 14.35 -13.13
C ILE A 187 -0.50 13.38 -13.86
N ALA A 188 -1.01 12.62 -14.82
CA ALA A 188 -0.19 11.76 -15.67
C ALA A 188 0.79 12.59 -16.51
N SER A 189 0.35 13.70 -17.10
CA SER A 189 1.22 14.61 -17.88
C SER A 189 2.25 15.31 -17.00
N VAL A 190 1.91 15.74 -15.78
CA VAL A 190 2.86 16.33 -14.82
C VAL A 190 3.91 15.31 -14.42
N ALA A 191 3.49 14.11 -14.02
CA ALA A 191 4.41 13.01 -13.70
C ALA A 191 5.31 12.71 -14.89
N THR A 192 4.75 12.71 -16.10
CA THR A 192 5.51 12.47 -17.32
C THR A 192 6.59 13.52 -17.54
N CYS A 193 6.25 14.81 -17.43
CA CYS A 193 7.24 15.89 -17.59
C CYS A 193 8.33 15.80 -16.52
N LEU A 194 7.97 15.58 -15.25
CA LEU A 194 8.94 15.49 -14.15
C LEU A 194 9.89 14.30 -14.32
N VAL A 195 9.36 13.13 -14.67
CA VAL A 195 10.18 11.92 -14.89
C VAL A 195 11.04 12.08 -16.14
N LEU A 196 10.56 12.74 -17.21
CA LEU A 196 11.38 13.01 -18.41
C LEU A 196 12.51 13.99 -18.13
N VAL A 197 12.23 15.10 -17.43
CA VAL A 197 13.27 16.06 -17.00
C VAL A 197 14.32 15.35 -16.16
N ALA A 198 13.89 14.50 -15.23
CA ALA A 198 14.81 13.71 -14.43
C ALA A 198 15.59 12.69 -15.30
N SER A 199 14.92 11.83 -16.05
CA SER A 199 15.58 10.72 -16.76
C SER A 199 16.55 11.19 -17.86
N LEU A 200 16.18 12.25 -18.59
CA LEU A 200 16.94 12.75 -19.75
C LEU A 200 17.87 13.91 -19.40
N GLY A 201 17.60 14.62 -18.30
CA GLY A 201 18.40 15.76 -17.84
C GLY A 201 19.76 15.31 -17.31
N GLY A 202 20.83 15.88 -17.88
CA GLY A 202 22.21 15.56 -17.52
C GLY A 202 22.75 14.25 -18.08
N THR A 203 21.92 13.44 -18.76
CA THR A 203 22.32 12.19 -19.40
C THR A 203 22.32 12.33 -20.92
N THR A 204 21.15 12.56 -21.52
CA THR A 204 20.98 12.73 -22.97
C THR A 204 21.05 14.18 -23.39
N TRP A 205 20.45 15.07 -22.59
CA TRP A 205 20.48 16.51 -22.84
C TRP A 205 21.09 17.24 -21.64
N PRO A 206 21.93 18.26 -21.89
CA PRO A 206 22.39 19.18 -20.85
C PRO A 206 21.22 19.81 -20.09
N TRP A 207 21.42 20.15 -18.82
CA TRP A 207 20.38 20.76 -17.99
C TRP A 207 19.94 22.15 -18.47
N ASP A 208 20.84 22.88 -19.14
CA ASP A 208 20.65 24.18 -19.77
C ASP A 208 20.01 24.10 -21.17
N SER A 209 19.76 22.88 -21.66
CA SER A 209 19.14 22.66 -22.96
C SER A 209 17.71 23.23 -23.02
N PRO A 210 17.32 23.95 -24.10
CA PRO A 210 15.98 24.48 -24.28
C PRO A 210 14.87 23.41 -24.14
N GLN A 211 15.17 22.16 -24.49
CA GLN A 211 14.28 21.02 -24.39
C GLN A 211 13.97 20.69 -22.93
N ILE A 212 14.99 20.59 -22.07
CA ILE A 212 14.83 20.28 -20.65
C ILE A 212 14.16 21.45 -19.92
N ILE A 213 14.56 22.68 -20.21
CA ILE A 213 13.93 23.89 -19.66
C ILE A 213 12.47 23.96 -20.10
N GLY A 214 12.18 23.71 -21.38
CA GLY A 214 10.83 23.67 -21.92
C GLY A 214 9.94 22.61 -21.26
N LEU A 215 10.47 21.40 -21.06
CA LEU A 215 9.80 20.32 -20.32
C LEU A 215 9.58 20.68 -18.85
N ALA A 216 10.53 21.35 -18.20
CA ALA A 216 10.40 21.79 -16.81
C ALA A 216 9.35 22.90 -16.66
N VAL A 217 9.35 23.89 -17.54
CA VAL A 217 8.35 24.97 -17.58
C VAL A 217 6.96 24.42 -17.91
N LEU A 218 6.86 23.51 -18.88
CA LEU A 218 5.61 22.82 -19.21
C LEU A 218 5.11 21.99 -18.02
N GLY A 219 5.98 21.24 -17.36
CA GLY A 219 5.65 20.48 -16.16
C GLY A 219 5.14 21.37 -15.03
N ALA A 220 5.77 22.52 -14.80
CA ALA A 220 5.34 23.50 -13.82
C ALA A 220 3.96 24.12 -14.18
N ALA A 221 3.77 24.49 -15.45
CA ALA A 221 2.49 25.02 -15.94
C ALA A 221 1.36 23.99 -15.82
N LEU A 222 1.61 22.73 -16.19
CA LEU A 222 0.67 21.63 -16.04
C LEU A 222 0.39 21.31 -14.56
N ALA A 223 1.37 21.46 -13.67
CA ALA A 223 1.16 21.28 -12.23
C ALA A 223 0.27 22.38 -11.65
N VAL A 224 0.45 23.64 -12.07
CA VAL A 224 -0.45 24.74 -11.70
C VAL A 224 -1.86 24.49 -12.23
N LEU A 225 -1.97 24.09 -13.50
CA LEU A 225 -3.25 23.76 -14.12
C LEU A 225 -3.94 22.57 -13.43
N PHE A 226 -3.18 21.54 -13.06
CA PHE A 226 -3.64 20.42 -12.27
C PHE A 226 -4.25 20.91 -10.95
N VAL A 227 -3.54 21.74 -10.16
CA VAL A 227 -4.07 22.27 -8.90
C VAL A 227 -5.36 23.06 -9.10
N VAL A 228 -5.50 23.82 -10.20
CA VAL A 228 -6.72 24.59 -10.50
C VAL A 228 -7.89 23.68 -10.87
N VAL A 229 -7.66 22.68 -11.73
CA VAL A 229 -8.69 21.72 -12.16
C VAL A 229 -9.13 20.84 -11.00
N GLU A 230 -8.17 20.36 -10.22
CA GLU A 230 -8.40 19.48 -9.07
C GLU A 230 -9.24 20.15 -7.97
N ARG A 231 -9.09 21.48 -7.80
CA ARG A 231 -9.93 22.26 -6.89
C ARG A 231 -11.38 22.39 -7.34
N ARG A 232 -11.66 22.18 -8.63
CA ARG A 232 -13.00 22.27 -9.23
C ARG A 232 -13.64 20.89 -9.48
N ALA A 233 -12.87 19.81 -9.45
CA ALA A 233 -13.35 18.46 -9.68
C ALA A 233 -14.28 17.97 -8.56
N ALA A 234 -15.35 17.27 -8.92
CA ALA A 234 -16.32 16.71 -7.96
C ALA A 234 -15.72 15.55 -7.14
N GLU A 235 -14.94 14.68 -7.79
CA GLU A 235 -14.14 13.64 -7.13
C GLU A 235 -12.68 13.84 -7.58
N PRO A 236 -11.85 14.62 -6.87
CA PRO A 236 -10.44 14.82 -7.23
C PRO A 236 -9.61 13.52 -7.10
N VAL A 237 -8.62 13.31 -7.99
CA VAL A 237 -7.61 12.24 -7.94
C VAL A 237 -6.68 12.35 -6.72
N LEU A 238 -6.27 13.55 -6.36
CA LEU A 238 -5.47 13.88 -5.19
C LEU A 238 -6.10 15.08 -4.47
N PRO A 239 -7.08 14.85 -3.58
CA PRO A 239 -7.85 15.89 -2.95
C PRO A 239 -6.95 16.93 -2.25
N PRO A 240 -7.07 18.23 -2.57
CA PRO A 240 -6.24 19.27 -1.96
C PRO A 240 -6.44 19.37 -0.43
N LYS A 241 -7.57 18.86 0.08
CA LYS A 241 -7.83 18.68 1.52
C LYS A 241 -6.76 17.83 2.22
N LEU A 242 -6.16 16.85 1.53
CA LEU A 242 -5.09 16.00 2.09
C LEU A 242 -3.85 16.82 2.43
N PHE A 243 -3.49 17.81 1.60
CA PHE A 243 -2.32 18.67 1.87
C PHE A 243 -2.53 19.67 3.01
N ARG A 244 -3.78 19.93 3.43
CA ARG A 244 -4.06 20.68 4.67
C ARG A 244 -3.74 19.85 5.91
N ILE A 245 -3.69 18.52 5.79
CA ILE A 245 -3.27 17.62 6.87
C ILE A 245 -1.74 17.65 6.94
N ARG A 246 -1.20 18.34 7.95
CA ARG A 246 0.25 18.49 8.15
C ARG A 246 1.00 17.15 8.11
N THR A 247 0.42 16.12 8.71
CA THR A 247 0.98 14.76 8.75
C THR A 247 1.10 14.14 7.36
N PHE A 248 0.10 14.32 6.50
CA PHE A 248 0.14 13.84 5.11
C PHE A 248 1.22 14.57 4.30
N THR A 249 1.27 15.90 4.38
CA THR A 249 2.25 16.72 3.64
C THR A 249 3.69 16.38 4.04
N LEU A 250 3.97 16.27 5.34
CA LEU A 250 5.30 15.84 5.81
C LEU A 250 5.63 14.41 5.35
N ALA A 251 4.66 13.49 5.42
CA ALA A 251 4.88 12.12 4.95
C ALA A 251 5.12 12.04 3.44
N ALA A 252 4.47 12.88 2.63
CA ALA A 252 4.70 12.97 1.19
C ALA A 252 6.13 13.44 0.87
N VAL A 253 6.61 14.50 1.55
CA VAL A 253 7.97 15.00 1.36
C VAL A 253 9.02 14.00 1.84
N ILE A 254 8.82 13.37 3.00
CA ILE A 254 9.72 12.31 3.49
C ILE A 254 9.71 11.12 2.51
N SER A 255 8.55 10.74 1.97
CA SER A 255 8.44 9.66 0.98
C SER A 255 9.20 9.98 -0.31
N PHE A 256 9.16 11.22 -0.78
CA PHE A 256 9.98 11.70 -1.89
C PHE A 256 11.47 11.53 -1.60
N VAL A 257 11.96 11.99 -0.44
CA VAL A 257 13.38 11.88 -0.06
C VAL A 257 13.83 10.41 0.10
N VAL A 258 12.98 9.57 0.68
CA VAL A 258 13.25 8.12 0.79
C VAL A 258 13.34 7.49 -0.60
N GLY A 259 12.44 7.85 -1.50
CA GLY A 259 12.49 7.40 -2.90
C GLY A 259 13.79 7.84 -3.60
N PHE A 260 14.15 9.11 -3.43
CA PHE A 260 15.38 9.71 -3.94
C PHE A 260 16.63 8.96 -3.48
N ALA A 261 16.78 8.75 -2.17
CA ALA A 261 17.93 8.05 -1.61
C ALA A 261 17.95 6.55 -1.99
N MET A 262 16.80 5.87 -1.91
CA MET A 262 16.70 4.43 -2.14
C MET A 262 17.03 4.06 -3.58
N PHE A 263 16.35 4.68 -4.57
CA PHE A 263 16.56 4.33 -5.97
C PHE A 263 17.88 4.88 -6.50
N GLY A 264 18.31 6.06 -6.06
CA GLY A 264 19.66 6.55 -6.35
C GLY A 264 20.72 5.54 -5.89
N ALA A 265 20.62 5.04 -4.66
CA ALA A 265 21.56 4.03 -4.16
C ALA A 265 21.45 2.68 -4.88
N MET A 266 20.24 2.18 -5.12
CA MET A 266 20.04 0.91 -5.81
C MET A 266 20.58 0.91 -7.25
N THR A 267 20.63 2.07 -7.91
CA THR A 267 21.21 2.20 -9.25
C THR A 267 22.73 2.13 -9.26
N TYR A 268 23.41 2.78 -8.31
CA TYR A 268 24.88 2.91 -8.33
C TYR A 268 25.64 1.89 -7.47
N LEU A 269 25.01 1.31 -6.44
CA LEU A 269 25.63 0.28 -5.61
C LEU A 269 26.05 -0.99 -6.39
N PRO A 270 25.23 -1.55 -7.30
CA PRO A 270 25.67 -2.67 -8.13
C PRO A 270 26.86 -2.31 -9.02
N THR A 271 26.87 -1.08 -9.55
CA THR A 271 27.97 -0.57 -10.37
C THR A 271 29.27 -0.46 -9.57
N PHE A 272 29.20 0.02 -8.32
CA PHE A 272 30.35 0.05 -7.41
C PHE A 272 30.91 -1.36 -7.18
N LEU A 273 30.05 -2.32 -6.85
CA LEU A 273 30.47 -3.70 -6.64
C LEU A 273 31.09 -4.33 -7.89
N GLN A 274 30.47 -4.13 -9.05
CA GLN A 274 30.94 -4.78 -10.28
C GLN A 274 32.19 -4.13 -10.88
N VAL A 275 32.28 -2.80 -10.83
CA VAL A 275 33.37 -2.05 -11.48
C VAL A 275 34.55 -1.82 -10.53
N VAL A 276 34.28 -1.48 -9.27
CA VAL A 276 35.33 -1.15 -8.28
C VAL A 276 35.81 -2.40 -7.56
N GLN A 277 34.89 -3.21 -7.01
CA GLN A 277 35.24 -4.45 -6.31
C GLN A 277 35.51 -5.62 -7.26
N GLY A 278 35.20 -5.46 -8.56
CA GLY A 278 35.47 -6.47 -9.59
C GLY A 278 34.67 -7.77 -9.44
N ILE A 279 33.59 -7.77 -8.65
CA ILE A 279 32.79 -8.97 -8.39
C ILE A 279 31.73 -9.20 -9.47
N SER A 280 31.32 -10.45 -9.65
CA SER A 280 30.32 -10.81 -10.66
C SER A 280 28.93 -10.21 -10.34
N PRO A 281 28.04 -10.02 -11.34
CA PRO A 281 26.68 -9.54 -11.09
C PRO A 281 25.90 -10.42 -10.09
N THR A 282 26.12 -11.73 -10.12
CA THR A 282 25.49 -12.68 -9.20
C THR A 282 25.96 -12.45 -7.76
N LEU A 283 27.27 -12.29 -7.56
CA LEU A 283 27.82 -11.99 -6.23
C LEU A 283 27.43 -10.58 -5.78
N SER A 284 27.36 -9.60 -6.69
CA SER A 284 26.85 -8.26 -6.39
C SER A 284 25.44 -8.31 -5.77
N GLY A 285 24.55 -9.14 -6.31
CA GLY A 285 23.23 -9.36 -5.72
C GLY A 285 23.29 -9.99 -4.32
N VAL A 286 24.18 -10.98 -4.12
CA VAL A 286 24.42 -11.59 -2.81
C VAL A 286 24.93 -10.58 -1.78
N HIS A 287 25.88 -9.72 -2.17
CA HIS A 287 26.41 -8.68 -1.31
C HIS A 287 25.40 -7.60 -0.95
N MET A 288 24.29 -7.45 -1.71
CA MET A 288 23.19 -6.56 -1.35
C MET A 288 22.18 -7.19 -0.38
N LEU A 289 22.26 -8.50 -0.10
CA LEU A 289 21.36 -9.16 0.84
C LEU A 289 21.36 -8.54 2.25
N PRO A 290 22.50 -8.12 2.83
CA PRO A 290 22.51 -7.40 4.11
C PRO A 290 21.64 -6.13 4.10
N MET A 291 21.61 -5.38 2.99
CA MET A 291 20.73 -4.21 2.85
C MET A 291 19.26 -4.60 2.91
N VAL A 292 18.87 -5.64 2.16
CA VAL A 292 17.50 -6.16 2.17
C VAL A 292 17.13 -6.70 3.55
N PHE A 293 18.06 -7.39 4.21
CA PHE A 293 17.88 -7.90 5.55
C PHE A 293 17.67 -6.77 6.58
N GLY A 294 18.48 -5.71 6.53
CA GLY A 294 18.32 -4.52 7.36
C GLY A 294 16.98 -3.83 7.13
N LEU A 295 16.58 -3.67 5.87
CA LEU A 295 15.28 -3.13 5.46
C LEU A 295 14.13 -3.96 6.04
N MET A 296 14.18 -5.28 5.90
CA MET A 296 13.14 -6.19 6.38
C MET A 296 13.06 -6.24 7.90
N LEU A 297 14.21 -6.32 8.57
CA LEU A 297 14.28 -6.39 10.02
C LEU A 297 13.67 -5.13 10.64
N SER A 298 14.12 -3.96 10.19
CA SER A 298 13.62 -2.68 10.68
C SER A 298 12.16 -2.43 10.33
N SER A 299 11.70 -2.75 9.12
CA SER A 299 10.29 -2.57 8.75
C SER A 299 9.37 -3.45 9.58
N THR A 300 9.75 -4.72 9.80
CA THR A 300 8.98 -5.67 10.58
C THR A 300 8.93 -5.26 12.05
N VAL A 301 10.09 -4.96 12.64
CA VAL A 301 10.21 -4.59 14.06
C VAL A 301 9.51 -3.26 14.32
N SER A 302 9.74 -2.23 13.51
CA SER A 302 9.05 -0.94 13.68
C SER A 302 7.55 -1.10 13.51
N GLY A 303 7.07 -1.80 12.47
CA GLY A 303 5.65 -2.06 12.28
C GLY A 303 5.00 -2.77 13.48
N GLN A 304 5.64 -3.80 14.02
CA GLN A 304 5.16 -4.53 15.19
C GLN A 304 5.14 -3.65 16.45
N ILE A 305 6.22 -2.92 16.72
CA ILE A 305 6.31 -2.05 17.90
C ILE A 305 5.27 -0.93 17.81
N VAL A 306 5.12 -0.28 16.66
CA VAL A 306 4.09 0.75 16.42
C VAL A 306 2.70 0.18 16.68
N SER A 307 2.43 -1.03 16.20
CA SER A 307 1.12 -1.66 16.35
C SER A 307 0.78 -2.11 17.78
N ARG A 308 1.80 -2.30 18.64
CA ARG A 308 1.67 -2.66 20.06
C ARG A 308 1.65 -1.42 20.96
N THR A 309 2.55 -0.47 20.72
CA THR A 309 2.77 0.70 21.59
C THR A 309 1.92 1.89 21.20
N GLY A 310 1.42 1.94 19.96
CA GLY A 310 0.72 3.10 19.40
C GLY A 310 1.62 4.32 19.17
N ARG A 311 2.93 4.21 19.43
CA ARG A 311 3.92 5.26 19.22
C ARG A 311 4.62 5.04 17.90
N TRP A 312 4.56 6.02 17.01
CA TRP A 312 5.10 5.94 15.66
C TRP A 312 6.12 7.02 15.34
N LYS A 313 6.14 8.16 16.04
CA LYS A 313 7.00 9.30 15.67
C LYS A 313 8.49 8.97 15.73
N VAL A 314 8.89 8.12 16.69
CA VAL A 314 10.29 7.76 16.88
C VAL A 314 10.87 7.11 15.62
N PHE A 315 10.11 6.27 14.92
CA PHE A 315 10.65 5.46 13.81
C PHE A 315 11.01 6.27 12.56
N PRO A 316 10.19 7.19 12.03
CA PRO A 316 10.58 8.06 10.92
C PRO A 316 11.77 8.95 11.27
N VAL A 317 11.83 9.46 12.51
CA VAL A 317 12.94 10.31 12.99
C VAL A 317 14.23 9.52 13.07
N THR A 318 14.24 8.37 13.75
CA THR A 318 15.43 7.52 13.82
C THR A 318 15.79 6.95 12.46
N GLY A 319 14.80 6.59 11.64
CA GLY A 319 15.01 6.00 10.32
C GLY A 319 15.68 6.96 9.36
N THR A 320 15.19 8.20 9.26
CA THR A 320 15.83 9.24 8.42
C THR A 320 17.22 9.63 8.92
N ALA A 321 17.46 9.64 10.23
CA ALA A 321 18.81 9.81 10.79
C ALA A 321 19.75 8.67 10.38
N VAL A 322 19.30 7.42 10.53
CA VAL A 322 20.08 6.22 10.16
C VAL A 322 20.31 6.15 8.65
N THR A 323 19.33 6.53 7.81
CA THR A 323 19.53 6.62 6.36
C THR A 323 20.59 7.66 6.00
N THR A 324 20.57 8.83 6.67
CA THR A 324 21.59 9.87 6.49
C THR A 324 22.97 9.37 6.89
N ALA A 325 23.09 8.71 8.05
CA ALA A 325 24.33 8.08 8.49
C ALA A 325 24.78 6.97 7.52
N GLY A 326 23.85 6.18 7.00
CA GLY A 326 24.12 5.14 5.99
C GLY A 326 24.68 5.71 4.70
N LEU A 327 24.15 6.83 4.19
CA LEU A 327 24.70 7.52 3.02
C LEU A 327 26.12 8.06 3.28
N LEU A 328 26.37 8.61 4.47
CA LEU A 328 27.72 9.06 4.86
C LEU A 328 28.71 7.90 5.01
N LEU A 329 28.25 6.74 5.50
CA LEU A 329 29.08 5.53 5.57
C LEU A 329 29.36 4.97 4.17
N LEU A 330 28.38 4.99 3.27
CA LEU A 330 28.54 4.61 1.87
C LEU A 330 29.58 5.49 1.15
N HIS A 331 29.62 6.77 1.46
CA HIS A 331 30.64 7.68 0.93
C HIS A 331 32.07 7.32 1.38
N ARG A 332 32.24 6.70 2.55
CA ARG A 332 33.55 6.28 3.07
C ARG A 332 34.07 4.97 2.48
N LEU A 333 33.27 4.31 1.63
CA LEU A 333 33.71 3.07 1.00
C LEU A 333 34.76 3.39 -0.07
N ASP A 334 35.83 2.62 -0.05
CA ASP A 334 36.87 2.66 -1.07
C ASP A 334 37.06 1.28 -1.72
N GLU A 335 37.90 1.21 -2.76
CA GLU A 335 38.28 -0.03 -3.45
C GLU A 335 38.86 -1.12 -2.53
N PHE A 336 39.49 -0.72 -1.42
CA PHE A 336 40.07 -1.63 -0.42
C PHE A 336 39.10 -2.07 0.68
N SER A 337 37.83 -1.65 0.61
CA SER A 337 36.83 -1.99 1.62
C SER A 337 36.60 -3.49 1.71
N GLY A 338 36.87 -4.08 2.88
CA GLY A 338 36.58 -5.49 3.11
C GLY A 338 35.08 -5.81 3.11
N THR A 339 34.75 -7.06 2.78
CA THR A 339 33.36 -7.57 2.70
C THR A 339 32.51 -7.29 3.94
N ALA A 340 33.12 -7.32 5.13
CA ALA A 340 32.44 -7.05 6.39
C ALA A 340 31.98 -5.58 6.50
N VAL A 341 32.83 -4.63 6.06
CA VAL A 341 32.52 -3.20 6.06
C VAL A 341 31.42 -2.89 5.05
N LEU A 342 31.50 -3.47 3.85
CA LEU A 342 30.44 -3.38 2.85
C LEU A 342 29.10 -3.90 3.39
N SER A 343 29.10 -5.10 3.96
CA SER A 343 27.89 -5.73 4.51
C SER A 343 27.27 -4.91 5.64
N LEU A 344 28.09 -4.40 6.56
CA LEU A 344 27.62 -3.56 7.67
C LEU A 344 27.05 -2.23 7.16
N THR A 345 27.73 -1.57 6.23
CA THR A 345 27.30 -0.29 5.67
C THR A 345 25.96 -0.44 4.93
N PHE A 346 25.84 -1.47 4.10
CA PHE A 346 24.62 -1.80 3.39
C PHE A 346 23.48 -2.15 4.34
N PHE A 347 23.77 -2.91 5.39
CA PHE A 347 22.80 -3.24 6.44
C PHE A 347 22.30 -1.98 7.16
N VAL A 348 23.18 -1.06 7.55
CA VAL A 348 22.81 0.21 8.22
C VAL A 348 21.93 1.07 7.30
N PHE A 349 22.30 1.21 6.03
CA PHE A 349 21.50 1.96 5.06
C PHE A 349 20.10 1.34 4.87
N GLY A 350 20.04 0.01 4.72
CA GLY A 350 18.78 -0.73 4.64
C GLY A 350 17.93 -0.57 5.90
N LEU A 351 18.54 -0.63 7.08
CA LEU A 351 17.88 -0.43 8.37
C LEU A 351 17.21 0.94 8.45
N GLY A 352 17.89 2.01 8.01
CA GLY A 352 17.30 3.34 7.95
C GLY A 352 16.06 3.40 7.05
N LEU A 353 16.15 2.86 5.84
CA LEU A 353 15.04 2.84 4.88
C LEU A 353 13.81 2.10 5.45
N GLY A 354 14.02 0.97 6.13
CA GLY A 354 12.93 0.11 6.59
C GLY A 354 12.19 0.68 7.78
N LEU A 355 12.88 1.44 8.66
CA LEU A 355 12.26 2.21 9.75
C LEU A 355 11.29 3.29 9.23
N VAL A 356 11.51 3.80 8.02
CA VAL A 356 10.69 4.89 7.45
C VAL A 356 9.58 4.35 6.56
N MET A 357 9.89 3.46 5.60
CA MET A 357 8.97 3.08 4.52
C MET A 357 7.61 2.59 5.03
N GLN A 358 7.62 1.62 5.94
CA GLN A 358 6.37 1.02 6.42
C GLN A 358 5.59 1.98 7.33
N VAL A 359 6.29 2.72 8.17
CA VAL A 359 5.68 3.61 9.15
C VAL A 359 5.03 4.80 8.45
N MET A 360 5.62 5.33 7.38
CA MET A 360 5.01 6.39 6.56
C MET A 360 3.68 5.97 5.94
N VAL A 361 3.61 4.78 5.33
CA VAL A 361 2.35 4.27 4.76
C VAL A 361 1.28 4.13 5.85
N LEU A 362 1.65 3.60 7.02
CA LEU A 362 0.73 3.46 8.14
C LEU A 362 0.22 4.81 8.66
N ILE A 363 1.10 5.80 8.79
CA ILE A 363 0.76 7.14 9.29
C ILE A 363 -0.18 7.85 8.31
N VAL A 364 0.14 7.80 7.01
CA VAL A 364 -0.71 8.36 5.95
C VAL A 364 -2.10 7.75 6.02
N GLN A 365 -2.18 6.42 6.10
CA GLN A 365 -3.44 5.69 6.22
C GLN A 365 -4.24 6.03 7.48
N ASN A 366 -3.56 6.25 8.61
CA ASN A 366 -4.22 6.59 9.87
C ASN A 366 -4.69 8.06 9.93
N SER A 367 -4.03 8.94 9.18
CA SER A 367 -4.31 10.39 9.19
C SER A 367 -5.56 10.79 8.38
N VAL A 368 -6.10 9.88 7.56
CA VAL A 368 -7.20 10.17 6.63
C VAL A 368 -8.48 9.38 6.95
N GLY A 369 -9.60 9.80 6.37
CA GLY A 369 -10.86 9.04 6.41
C GLY A 369 -10.78 7.77 5.57
N TYR A 370 -11.65 6.80 5.85
CA TYR A 370 -11.69 5.53 5.10
C TYR A 370 -11.96 5.73 3.60
N GLU A 371 -12.72 6.77 3.27
CA GLU A 371 -13.04 7.19 1.89
C GLU A 371 -11.83 7.70 1.09
N ASP A 372 -10.81 8.24 1.76
CA ASP A 372 -9.60 8.79 1.12
C ASP A 372 -8.38 7.86 1.27
N LEU A 373 -8.57 6.65 1.81
CA LEU A 373 -7.48 5.77 2.24
C LEU A 373 -6.55 5.34 1.09
N GLY A 374 -7.11 4.91 -0.04
CA GLY A 374 -6.32 4.48 -1.19
C GLY A 374 -5.69 5.66 -1.92
N VAL A 375 -6.40 6.77 -2.04
CA VAL A 375 -5.85 8.03 -2.58
C VAL A 375 -4.67 8.56 -1.77
N ALA A 376 -4.74 8.53 -0.44
CA ALA A 376 -3.64 8.97 0.40
C ALA A 376 -2.42 8.04 0.27
N THR A 377 -2.67 6.72 0.27
CA THR A 377 -1.60 5.71 0.12
C THR A 377 -0.93 5.78 -1.25
N SER A 378 -1.72 5.92 -2.31
CA SER A 378 -1.21 6.05 -3.68
C SER A 378 -0.49 7.38 -3.87
N GLY A 379 -0.96 8.46 -3.24
CA GLY A 379 -0.29 9.76 -3.20
C GLY A 379 1.10 9.67 -2.59
N ALA A 380 1.25 9.06 -1.41
CA ALA A 380 2.57 8.86 -0.79
C ALA A 380 3.51 8.02 -1.67
N THR A 381 2.96 6.99 -2.33
CA THR A 381 3.71 6.16 -3.28
C THR A 381 4.13 6.93 -4.52
N PHE A 382 3.24 7.78 -5.05
CA PHE A 382 3.49 8.64 -6.19
C PHE A 382 4.65 9.63 -5.91
N PHE A 383 4.62 10.33 -4.77
CA PHE A 383 5.73 11.21 -4.37
C PHE A 383 7.04 10.45 -4.22
N ARG A 384 7.00 9.22 -3.68
CA ARG A 384 8.17 8.35 -3.60
C ARG A 384 8.71 7.97 -4.98
N SER A 385 7.85 7.64 -5.94
CA SER A 385 8.26 7.32 -7.32
C SER A 385 8.81 8.53 -8.08
N ILE A 386 8.25 9.73 -7.86
CA ILE A 386 8.85 10.96 -8.39
C ILE A 386 10.23 11.16 -7.78
N GLY A 387 10.36 11.04 -6.45
CA GLY A 387 11.64 11.11 -5.76
C GLY A 387 12.67 10.13 -6.30
N ALA A 388 12.26 8.90 -6.58
CA ALA A 388 13.10 7.89 -7.21
C ALA A 388 13.67 8.33 -8.56
N SER A 389 12.84 8.94 -9.40
CA SER A 389 13.24 9.40 -10.73
C SER A 389 14.26 10.54 -10.62
N PHE A 390 14.00 11.53 -9.76
CA PHE A 390 14.97 12.61 -9.47
C PHE A 390 16.26 12.07 -8.82
N GLY A 391 16.16 11.03 -7.99
CA GLY A 391 17.30 10.36 -7.38
C GLY A 391 18.26 9.83 -8.43
N VAL A 392 17.76 9.01 -9.34
CA VAL A 392 18.57 8.43 -10.43
C VAL A 392 19.18 9.52 -11.33
N ALA A 393 18.40 10.54 -11.67
CA ALA A 393 18.81 11.66 -12.52
C ALA A 393 19.95 12.50 -11.96
N ILE A 394 19.75 13.00 -10.72
CA ILE A 394 20.72 13.86 -10.05
C ILE A 394 21.97 13.05 -9.73
N PHE A 395 21.81 11.79 -9.30
CA PHE A 395 22.94 10.91 -9.04
C PHE A 395 23.75 10.66 -10.31
N GLY A 396 23.09 10.46 -11.46
CA GLY A 396 23.77 10.32 -12.74
C GLY A 396 24.52 11.57 -13.18
N THR A 397 23.90 12.73 -13.03
CA THR A 397 24.57 14.01 -13.33
C THR A 397 25.81 14.20 -12.46
N VAL A 398 25.70 13.96 -11.15
CA VAL A 398 26.83 14.07 -10.22
C VAL A 398 27.89 13.03 -10.56
N PHE A 399 27.50 11.78 -10.80
CA PHE A 399 28.42 10.71 -11.17
C PHE A 399 29.21 11.04 -12.43
N THR A 400 28.56 11.39 -13.54
CA THR A 400 29.20 11.72 -14.81
C THR A 400 30.09 12.97 -14.66
N SER A 401 29.60 14.03 -14.02
CA SER A 401 30.42 15.24 -13.79
C SER A 401 31.69 14.95 -12.98
N ARG A 402 31.58 14.16 -11.91
CA ARG A 402 32.73 13.80 -11.07
C ARG A 402 33.64 12.82 -11.79
N LEU A 403 33.10 11.78 -12.41
CA LEU A 403 33.86 10.77 -13.14
C LEU A 403 34.65 11.40 -14.29
N GLY A 404 34.03 12.25 -15.12
CA GLY A 404 34.74 12.96 -16.19
C GLY A 404 35.90 13.81 -15.67
N SER A 405 35.69 14.56 -14.57
CA SER A 405 36.76 15.37 -13.96
C SER A 405 37.90 14.51 -13.40
N GLN A 406 37.57 13.39 -12.75
CA GLN A 406 38.56 12.50 -12.13
C GLN A 406 39.31 11.67 -13.17
N LEU A 407 38.64 11.16 -14.20
CA LEU A 407 39.27 10.49 -15.35
C LEU A 407 40.22 11.42 -16.09
N ALA A 408 39.82 12.67 -16.35
CA ALA A 408 40.68 13.66 -16.98
C ALA A 408 41.97 13.88 -16.17
N SER A 409 41.85 13.96 -14.84
CA SER A 409 43.02 14.10 -13.95
C SER A 409 43.89 12.82 -13.90
N ALA A 410 43.27 11.64 -13.86
CA ALA A 410 43.95 10.35 -13.77
C ALA A 410 44.70 9.97 -15.06
N LEU A 411 44.21 10.44 -16.20
CA LEU A 411 44.75 10.16 -17.54
C LEU A 411 45.59 11.32 -18.10
N ALA A 412 45.67 12.45 -17.40
CA ALA A 412 46.45 13.61 -17.82
C ALA A 412 47.92 13.23 -18.06
N GLY A 413 48.41 13.49 -19.27
CA GLY A 413 49.81 13.28 -19.65
C GLY A 413 50.24 11.82 -19.87
N ARG A 414 49.30 10.86 -19.94
CA ARG A 414 49.62 9.44 -20.11
C ARG A 414 49.21 8.91 -21.50
N PRO A 415 50.05 8.11 -22.18
CA PRO A 415 49.70 7.55 -23.48
C PRO A 415 48.59 6.51 -23.34
N LEU A 416 47.47 6.76 -24.00
CA LEU A 416 46.31 5.87 -24.05
C LEU A 416 46.39 4.97 -25.30
N PRO A 417 45.97 3.70 -25.21
CA PRO A 417 45.80 2.85 -26.39
C PRO A 417 44.82 3.46 -27.39
N SER A 418 45.06 3.25 -28.69
CA SER A 418 44.16 3.67 -29.76
C SER A 418 42.76 3.07 -29.56
N GLY A 419 41.75 3.93 -29.43
CA GLY A 419 40.34 3.53 -29.18
C GLY A 419 39.88 3.66 -27.71
N VAL A 420 40.78 3.96 -26.77
CA VAL A 420 40.43 4.21 -25.37
C VAL A 420 40.54 5.71 -25.07
N SER A 421 39.41 6.37 -24.83
CA SER A 421 39.34 7.77 -24.40
C SER A 421 38.63 7.88 -23.05
N ALA A 422 38.75 9.03 -22.37
CA ALA A 422 38.02 9.28 -21.14
C ALA A 422 36.50 9.09 -21.33
N GLY A 423 35.94 9.59 -22.44
CA GLY A 423 34.52 9.40 -22.77
C GLY A 423 34.15 7.95 -23.13
N ALA A 424 35.05 7.18 -23.74
CA ALA A 424 34.82 5.76 -23.99
C ALA A 424 34.81 4.94 -22.69
N LEU A 425 35.69 5.28 -21.75
CA LEU A 425 35.73 4.69 -20.41
C LEU A 425 34.54 5.10 -19.56
N GLU A 426 33.98 6.28 -19.77
CA GLU A 426 32.78 6.78 -19.09
C GLU A 426 31.50 6.08 -19.58
N ALA A 427 31.43 5.77 -20.88
CA ALA A 427 30.30 5.08 -21.50
C ALA A 427 30.31 3.56 -21.31
N ASP A 428 31.49 2.91 -21.29
CA ASP A 428 31.61 1.47 -21.05
C ASP A 428 32.72 1.13 -20.03
N PRO A 429 32.36 0.72 -18.80
CA PRO A 429 33.31 0.27 -17.78
C PRO A 429 34.12 -0.96 -18.19
N ARG A 430 33.68 -1.74 -19.20
CA ARG A 430 34.44 -2.91 -19.69
C ARG A 430 35.75 -2.49 -20.35
N GLY A 431 35.85 -1.26 -20.85
CA GLY A 431 37.07 -0.66 -21.39
C GLY A 431 38.21 -0.61 -20.37
N ILE A 432 37.90 -0.64 -19.06
CA ILE A 432 38.91 -0.66 -17.99
C ILE A 432 39.79 -1.91 -18.08
N ARG A 433 39.25 -3.04 -18.56
CA ARG A 433 40.03 -4.29 -18.73
C ARG A 433 41.06 -4.19 -19.85
N LEU A 434 40.84 -3.31 -20.83
CA LEU A 434 41.74 -3.08 -21.96
C LEU A 434 42.88 -2.13 -21.60
N LEU A 435 42.79 -1.41 -20.48
CA LEU A 435 43.85 -0.52 -20.02
C LEU A 435 45.11 -1.30 -19.59
N PRO A 436 46.31 -0.74 -19.83
CA PRO A 436 47.55 -1.22 -19.25
C PRO A 436 47.44 -1.35 -17.71
N PRO A 437 48.10 -2.34 -17.08
CA PRO A 437 48.02 -2.57 -15.63
C PRO A 437 48.33 -1.33 -14.77
N ALA A 438 49.20 -0.45 -15.25
CA ALA A 438 49.57 0.80 -14.56
C ALA A 438 48.47 1.88 -14.58
N LEU A 439 47.54 1.82 -15.53
CA LEU A 439 46.44 2.78 -15.68
C LEU A 439 45.13 2.31 -15.05
N ARG A 440 45.01 1.03 -14.71
CA ARG A 440 43.78 0.48 -14.11
C ARG A 440 43.50 1.02 -12.70
N PRO A 441 44.44 1.01 -11.74
CA PRO A 441 44.17 1.50 -10.38
C PRO A 441 43.65 2.95 -10.31
N PRO A 442 44.25 3.95 -10.97
CA PRO A 442 43.76 5.32 -10.88
C PRO A 442 42.40 5.53 -11.57
N VAL A 443 42.08 4.73 -12.59
CA VAL A 443 40.75 4.74 -13.22
C VAL A 443 39.70 4.08 -12.32
N VAL A 444 40.04 2.95 -11.67
CA VAL A 444 39.16 2.30 -10.69
C VAL A 444 38.91 3.23 -9.49
N HIS A 445 39.94 3.93 -9.01
CA HIS A 445 39.82 4.93 -7.96
C HIS A 445 38.92 6.10 -8.36
N ALA A 446 39.05 6.58 -9.61
CA ALA A 446 38.16 7.61 -10.14
C ALA A 446 36.69 7.16 -10.14
N TYR A 447 36.44 5.89 -10.48
CA TYR A 447 35.12 5.27 -10.40
C TYR A 447 34.64 5.13 -8.95
N ALA A 448 35.49 4.68 -8.04
CA ALA A 448 35.18 4.52 -6.62
C ALA A 448 34.77 5.86 -6.00
N SER A 449 35.59 6.90 -6.18
CA SER A 449 35.33 8.23 -5.65
C SER A 449 34.11 8.89 -6.34
N ALA A 450 33.95 8.78 -7.65
CA ALA A 450 32.79 9.34 -8.33
C ALA A 450 31.46 8.72 -7.85
N ILE A 451 31.41 7.40 -7.65
CA ILE A 451 30.21 6.73 -7.13
C ILE A 451 29.95 7.09 -5.66
N THR A 452 31.00 7.13 -4.84
CA THR A 452 30.85 7.38 -3.40
C THR A 452 30.53 8.84 -3.08
N ASP A 453 31.02 9.78 -3.89
CA ASP A 453 30.67 11.20 -3.83
C ASP A 453 29.17 11.42 -4.03
N VAL A 454 28.52 10.65 -4.90
CA VAL A 454 27.07 10.75 -5.11
C VAL A 454 26.29 10.56 -3.80
N PHE A 455 26.73 9.64 -2.93
CA PHE A 455 26.10 9.43 -1.62
C PHE A 455 26.33 10.60 -0.65
N LEU A 456 27.48 11.29 -0.77
CA LEU A 456 27.73 12.52 -0.02
C LEU A 456 26.74 13.63 -0.43
N TYR A 457 26.54 13.85 -1.73
CA TYR A 457 25.58 14.85 -2.23
C TYR A 457 24.12 14.50 -1.90
N ALA A 458 23.80 13.22 -1.70
CA ALA A 458 22.48 12.79 -1.25
C ALA A 458 22.23 13.01 0.24
N SER A 459 23.30 13.08 1.05
CA SER A 459 23.21 13.17 2.51
C SER A 459 22.49 14.42 3.02
N PRO A 460 22.70 15.64 2.47
CA PRO A 460 21.92 16.83 2.84
C PRO A 460 20.42 16.67 2.59
N VAL A 461 20.03 16.00 1.50
CA VAL A 461 18.61 15.76 1.18
C VAL A 461 17.99 14.82 2.22
N ALA A 462 18.71 13.76 2.62
CA ALA A 462 18.29 12.87 3.69
C ALA A 462 18.24 13.57 5.06
N LEU A 463 19.20 14.45 5.35
CA LEU A 463 19.23 15.26 6.57
C LEU A 463 18.03 16.21 6.65
N LEU A 464 17.61 16.80 5.52
CA LEU A 464 16.39 17.58 5.44
C LEU A 464 15.16 16.73 5.82
N ALA A 465 15.07 15.49 5.35
CA ALA A 465 13.99 14.59 5.76
C ALA A 465 14.03 14.26 7.26
N PHE A 466 15.21 14.17 7.87
CA PHE A 466 15.35 14.04 9.32
C PHE A 466 14.79 15.25 10.08
N VAL A 467 15.15 16.46 9.65
CA VAL A 467 14.61 17.70 10.22
C VAL A 467 13.09 17.75 10.06
N LEU A 468 12.57 17.40 8.88
CA LEU A 468 11.12 17.36 8.61
C LEU A 468 10.39 16.28 9.44
N ALA A 469 11.01 15.12 9.63
CA ALA A 469 10.46 14.06 10.46
C ALA A 469 10.32 14.51 11.93
N CYS A 470 11.21 15.37 12.43
CA CYS A 470 11.11 15.92 13.78
C CYS A 470 9.83 16.77 13.98
N PHE A 471 9.33 17.41 12.91
CA PHE A 471 8.10 18.20 12.92
C PHE A 471 6.82 17.38 12.82
N LEU A 472 6.90 16.05 12.67
CA LEU A 472 5.73 15.18 12.76
C LEU A 472 5.12 15.29 14.17
N ARG A 473 3.81 15.47 14.23
CA ARG A 473 3.05 15.42 15.49
C ARG A 473 2.47 14.03 15.66
N GLU A 474 2.69 13.45 16.83
CA GLU A 474 2.26 12.09 17.13
C GLU A 474 0.79 12.08 17.52
N ASP A 475 -0.09 11.82 16.55
CA ASP A 475 -1.49 11.53 16.83
C ASP A 475 -1.61 10.04 17.19
N ARG A 476 -2.29 9.70 18.31
CA ARG A 476 -2.47 8.30 18.73
C ARG A 476 -3.09 7.49 17.58
N LEU A 477 -2.51 6.33 17.28
CA LEU A 477 -3.04 5.41 16.27
C LEU A 477 -4.51 5.09 16.58
N ARG A 478 -5.39 5.21 15.58
CA ARG A 478 -6.78 4.79 15.72
C ARG A 478 -6.77 3.30 16.04
N ALA A 479 -7.19 2.97 17.26
CA ALA A 479 -7.22 1.60 17.75
C ALA A 479 -8.31 0.82 16.99
N SER A 480 -7.91 0.16 15.90
CA SER A 480 -8.72 -0.79 15.13
C SER A 480 -9.97 -0.22 14.42
N VAL A 481 -10.52 -1.02 13.51
CA VAL A 481 -11.77 -0.82 12.77
C VAL A 481 -12.98 -0.94 13.71
N ARG A 482 -12.95 -0.20 14.82
CA ARG A 482 -14.16 0.09 15.60
C ARG A 482 -14.57 1.50 15.21
N ALA A 483 -15.83 1.63 14.79
CA ALA A 483 -16.46 2.94 14.72
C ALA A 483 -16.14 3.70 16.02
N PRO A 484 -15.76 4.99 15.95
CA PRO A 484 -15.28 5.73 17.12
C PRO A 484 -16.28 5.63 18.27
N ASP A 485 -15.79 5.22 19.45
CA ASP A 485 -16.49 5.41 20.71
C ASP A 485 -16.48 6.92 21.01
N GLY A 486 -17.67 7.51 21.00
CA GLY A 486 -17.87 8.96 21.10
C GLY A 486 -17.53 9.56 22.47
N SER A 487 -17.10 8.76 23.45
CA SER A 487 -16.76 9.25 24.78
C SER A 487 -15.31 9.73 24.93
N GLU A 488 -14.41 9.41 23.98
CA GLU A 488 -12.98 9.75 24.09
C GLU A 488 -12.45 10.69 23.00
N THR A 489 -13.29 11.14 22.06
CA THR A 489 -12.86 12.09 21.02
C THR A 489 -13.78 13.28 20.94
N VAL A 490 -13.33 14.42 21.47
CA VAL A 490 -13.85 15.73 21.07
C VAL A 490 -13.48 15.92 19.60
N ALA A 491 -14.38 15.54 18.70
CA ALA A 491 -14.20 15.77 17.28
C ALA A 491 -14.23 17.28 17.01
N SER A 492 -13.10 17.83 16.56
CA SER A 492 -12.92 19.26 16.31
C SER A 492 -13.63 19.75 15.02
N ASN A 493 -14.66 19.05 14.54
CA ASN A 493 -15.46 19.52 13.42
C ASN A 493 -16.88 18.91 13.51
N PRO A 494 -17.95 19.74 13.57
CA PRO A 494 -19.31 19.24 13.52
C PRO A 494 -19.57 18.71 12.11
N VAL A 495 -19.56 17.38 11.95
CA VAL A 495 -20.03 16.75 10.72
C VAL A 495 -21.54 16.64 10.85
N GLU A 496 -22.29 17.39 10.04
CA GLU A 496 -23.72 17.16 9.82
C GLU A 496 -23.88 15.78 9.17
N ARG A 497 -24.22 14.77 9.97
CA ARG A 497 -24.57 13.44 9.46
C ARG A 497 -26.06 13.41 9.14
N SER A 498 -26.43 12.75 8.06
CA SER A 498 -27.84 12.49 7.77
C SER A 498 -28.40 11.43 8.74
N SER A 499 -29.71 11.47 9.02
CA SER A 499 -30.41 10.46 9.83
C SER A 499 -30.22 9.03 9.29
N HIS A 500 -30.08 8.90 7.97
CA HIS A 500 -29.81 7.63 7.30
C HIS A 500 -28.40 7.08 7.60
N ASP A 501 -27.37 7.93 7.65
CA ASP A 501 -25.99 7.49 7.91
C ASP A 501 -25.80 7.01 9.36
N GLU A 502 -26.51 7.63 10.31
CA GLU A 502 -26.49 7.22 11.71
C GLU A 502 -27.29 5.93 11.93
N ALA A 503 -28.42 5.76 11.23
CA ALA A 503 -29.15 4.49 11.19
C ALA A 503 -28.30 3.35 10.60
N ALA A 504 -27.60 3.60 9.48
CA ALA A 504 -26.69 2.64 8.87
C ALA A 504 -25.50 2.27 9.78
N ARG A 505 -24.99 3.23 10.57
CA ARG A 505 -23.97 2.98 11.60
C ARG A 505 -24.50 2.08 12.71
N ALA A 506 -25.69 2.36 13.25
CA ALA A 506 -26.32 1.55 14.29
C ALA A 506 -26.57 0.11 13.80
N LEU A 507 -27.08 -0.04 12.58
CA LEU A 507 -27.25 -1.33 11.88
C LEU A 507 -25.92 -2.09 11.71
N SER A 508 -24.84 -1.39 11.35
CA SER A 508 -23.52 -2.02 11.19
C SER A 508 -22.95 -2.57 12.50
N LEU A 509 -23.22 -1.92 13.63
CA LEU A 509 -22.81 -2.43 14.95
C LEU A 509 -23.60 -3.71 15.30
N LEU A 510 -24.89 -3.73 14.98
CA LEU A 510 -25.80 -4.86 15.18
C LEU A 510 -25.56 -6.03 14.21
N GLY A 511 -24.91 -5.78 13.06
CA GLY A 511 -24.61 -6.80 12.06
C GLY A 511 -23.62 -7.88 12.53
N THR A 512 -22.75 -7.56 13.49
CA THR A 512 -21.71 -8.49 13.97
C THR A 512 -22.19 -9.35 15.16
N ARG A 513 -21.75 -10.62 15.22
CA ARG A 513 -22.08 -11.51 16.35
C ARG A 513 -21.62 -10.96 17.71
N GLU A 514 -20.43 -10.36 17.74
CA GLU A 514 -19.87 -9.76 18.95
C GLU A 514 -20.61 -8.47 19.36
N GLY A 515 -21.01 -7.65 18.39
CA GLY A 515 -21.82 -6.45 18.65
C GLY A 515 -23.19 -6.79 19.25
N ARG A 516 -23.88 -7.81 18.74
CA ARG A 516 -25.14 -8.29 19.34
C ARG A 516 -24.94 -8.75 20.78
N ARG A 517 -23.88 -9.54 21.05
CA ARG A 517 -23.56 -10.03 22.39
C ARG A 517 -23.30 -8.89 23.38
N GLN A 518 -22.55 -7.87 22.98
CA GLN A 518 -22.24 -6.70 23.81
C GLN A 518 -23.48 -5.86 24.11
N ILE A 519 -24.38 -5.71 23.15
CA ILE A 519 -25.65 -5.01 23.36
C ILE A 519 -26.52 -5.75 24.37
N TYR A 520 -26.67 -7.08 24.24
CA TYR A 520 -27.43 -7.85 25.24
C TYR A 520 -26.77 -7.84 26.62
N ALA A 521 -25.45 -7.77 26.72
CA ALA A 521 -24.77 -7.57 28.01
C ALA A 521 -25.13 -6.21 28.62
N ARG A 522 -25.08 -5.14 27.84
CA ARG A 522 -25.42 -3.78 28.30
C ARG A 522 -26.89 -3.61 28.69
N ILE A 523 -27.81 -4.23 27.94
CA ILE A 523 -29.24 -4.28 28.27
C ILE A 523 -29.45 -4.96 29.63
N THR A 524 -28.73 -6.05 29.87
CA THR A 524 -28.85 -6.86 31.07
C THR A 524 -28.32 -6.14 32.30
N GLU A 525 -27.14 -5.52 32.17
CA GLU A 525 -26.53 -4.67 33.20
C GLU A 525 -27.43 -3.48 33.56
N ARG A 526 -27.99 -2.81 32.55
CA ARG A 526 -28.90 -1.66 32.74
C ARG A 526 -30.23 -2.04 33.38
N ALA A 527 -30.74 -3.23 33.09
CA ALA A 527 -31.93 -3.77 33.76
C ALA A 527 -31.66 -4.18 35.22
N GLY A 528 -30.41 -4.17 35.67
CA GLY A 528 -30.02 -4.49 37.05
C GLY A 528 -30.01 -5.98 37.36
N TYR A 529 -29.89 -6.84 36.33
CA TYR A 529 -29.90 -8.30 36.50
C TYR A 529 -28.57 -8.92 36.11
N ASP A 530 -28.05 -9.82 36.93
CA ASP A 530 -26.87 -10.64 36.60
C ASP A 530 -27.29 -11.86 35.75
N LEU A 531 -27.66 -11.64 34.49
CA LEU A 531 -28.05 -12.69 33.56
C LEU A 531 -27.00 -12.84 32.45
N LEU A 532 -26.85 -14.05 31.91
CA LEU A 532 -26.06 -14.25 30.70
C LEU A 532 -26.73 -13.50 29.53
N PRO A 533 -25.97 -12.91 28.60
CA PRO A 533 -26.55 -12.21 27.44
C PRO A 533 -27.52 -13.09 26.63
N ALA A 534 -27.23 -14.39 26.55
CA ALA A 534 -28.10 -15.37 25.89
C ALA A 534 -29.40 -15.66 26.66
N SER A 535 -29.40 -15.55 27.99
CA SER A 535 -30.58 -15.69 28.84
C SER A 535 -31.54 -14.51 28.64
N SER A 536 -31.02 -13.29 28.59
CA SER A 536 -31.80 -12.09 28.31
C SER A 536 -32.38 -12.09 26.89
N TRP A 537 -31.58 -12.55 25.91
CA TRP A 537 -32.07 -12.77 24.54
C TRP A 537 -33.21 -13.81 24.50
N LEU A 538 -33.07 -14.92 25.23
CA LEU A 538 -34.07 -15.99 25.28
C LEU A 538 -35.39 -15.52 25.93
N LEU A 539 -35.33 -14.76 27.03
CA LEU A 539 -36.50 -14.19 27.70
C LEU A 539 -37.28 -13.22 26.80
N LEU A 540 -36.59 -12.27 26.16
CA LEU A 540 -37.19 -11.33 25.21
C LEU A 540 -37.83 -12.06 24.02
N ARG A 541 -37.23 -13.17 23.59
CA ARG A 541 -37.77 -14.01 22.52
C ARG A 541 -39.03 -14.78 22.96
N ILE A 542 -39.05 -15.37 24.16
CA ILE A 542 -40.23 -16.05 24.69
C ILE A 542 -41.38 -15.05 24.84
N ARG A 543 -41.13 -13.82 25.30
CA ARG A 543 -42.17 -12.77 25.39
C ARG A 543 -42.78 -12.44 24.04
N ARG A 544 -41.95 -12.33 23.00
CA ARG A 544 -42.42 -12.02 21.64
C ARG A 544 -43.22 -13.14 20.98
N TYR A 545 -42.80 -14.39 21.12
CA TYR A 545 -43.41 -15.54 20.42
C TYR A 545 -44.26 -16.43 21.33
N GLY A 546 -44.44 -16.06 22.60
CA GLY A 546 -45.15 -16.81 23.63
C GLY A 546 -44.41 -18.04 24.18
N SER A 547 -43.53 -18.65 23.38
CA SER A 547 -42.72 -19.80 23.77
C SER A 547 -41.42 -19.89 22.96
N ALA A 548 -40.40 -20.55 23.49
CA ALA A 548 -39.17 -20.86 22.75
C ALA A 548 -38.69 -22.28 23.04
N ASP A 549 -38.34 -23.03 22.00
CA ASP A 549 -37.71 -24.34 22.11
C ASP A 549 -36.19 -24.23 21.84
N PRO A 550 -35.33 -24.40 22.85
CA PRO A 550 -33.88 -24.30 22.69
C PRO A 550 -33.28 -25.26 21.65
N ALA A 551 -33.86 -26.46 21.45
CA ALA A 551 -33.36 -27.44 20.50
C ALA A 551 -33.64 -27.02 19.05
N VAL A 552 -34.84 -26.47 18.79
CA VAL A 552 -35.22 -25.93 17.48
C VAL A 552 -34.38 -24.68 17.13
N LEU A 553 -34.09 -23.85 18.13
CA LEU A 553 -33.23 -22.66 17.96
C LEU A 553 -31.77 -23.02 17.64
N ALA A 554 -31.25 -24.09 18.25
CA ALA A 554 -29.92 -24.59 17.93
C ALA A 554 -29.85 -25.21 16.52
N ALA A 555 -30.90 -25.93 16.10
CA ALA A 555 -30.97 -26.56 14.78
C ALA A 555 -30.97 -25.53 13.63
N ARG A 556 -31.56 -24.35 13.84
CA ARG A 556 -31.59 -23.24 12.87
C ARG A 556 -30.28 -22.41 12.83
N ARG A 557 -29.22 -22.85 13.53
CA ARG A 557 -27.87 -22.24 13.58
C ARG A 557 -27.82 -20.76 14.01
N THR A 558 -28.82 -20.28 14.75
CA THR A 558 -28.86 -18.88 15.22
C THR A 558 -27.87 -18.64 16.37
N VAL A 559 -27.73 -19.61 17.29
CA VAL A 559 -26.85 -19.57 18.48
C VAL A 559 -26.32 -20.99 18.76
N PRO A 560 -25.05 -21.17 19.22
CA PRO A 560 -24.52 -22.50 19.58
C PRO A 560 -25.35 -23.19 20.67
N LEU A 561 -25.53 -24.52 20.55
CA LEU A 561 -26.32 -25.32 21.49
C LEU A 561 -25.84 -25.17 22.94
N SER A 562 -24.53 -25.16 23.18
CA SER A 562 -23.94 -25.00 24.52
C SER A 562 -24.37 -23.69 25.21
N VAL A 563 -24.47 -22.61 24.44
CA VAL A 563 -24.88 -21.29 24.93
C VAL A 563 -26.37 -21.27 25.25
N LEU A 564 -27.21 -21.88 24.40
CA LEU A 564 -28.65 -22.00 24.62
C LEU A 564 -28.98 -22.90 25.81
N THR A 565 -28.26 -24.00 25.99
CA THR A 565 -28.44 -24.89 27.14
C THR A 565 -28.06 -24.20 28.45
N ALA A 566 -26.97 -23.43 28.48
CA ALA A 566 -26.59 -22.64 29.65
C ALA A 566 -27.64 -21.55 29.96
N ALA A 567 -28.15 -20.87 28.93
CA ALA A 567 -29.20 -19.87 29.08
C ALA A 567 -30.52 -20.48 29.61
N ALA A 568 -30.96 -21.59 29.03
CA ALA A 568 -32.16 -22.30 29.47
C ALA A 568 -32.05 -22.74 30.94
N ARG A 569 -30.90 -23.32 31.34
CA ARG A 569 -30.65 -23.71 32.73
C ARG A 569 -30.68 -22.51 33.69
N GLN A 570 -30.12 -21.37 33.31
CA GLN A 570 -30.12 -20.18 34.18
C GLN A 570 -31.52 -19.59 34.32
N VAL A 571 -32.29 -19.55 33.24
CA VAL A 571 -33.66 -19.02 33.22
C VAL A 571 -34.62 -19.93 34.00
N GLU A 572 -34.49 -21.26 33.87
CA GLU A 572 -35.25 -22.24 34.66
C GLU A 572 -34.84 -22.21 36.14
N GLY A 573 -33.53 -22.23 36.43
CA GLY A 573 -32.99 -22.24 37.79
C GLY A 573 -33.32 -21.00 38.60
N ARG A 574 -33.55 -19.85 37.94
CA ARG A 574 -34.01 -18.61 38.57
C ARG A 574 -35.54 -18.44 38.59
N GLY A 575 -36.29 -19.45 38.14
CA GLY A 575 -37.75 -19.41 38.10
C GLY A 575 -38.33 -18.36 37.13
N LEU A 576 -37.56 -17.94 36.12
CA LEU A 576 -37.95 -16.93 35.14
C LEU A 576 -38.71 -17.53 33.94
N ALA A 577 -38.47 -18.80 33.63
CA ALA A 577 -39.31 -19.57 32.71
C ALA A 577 -39.51 -20.99 33.23
N VAL A 578 -40.65 -21.58 32.89
CA VAL A 578 -40.98 -22.97 33.19
C VAL A 578 -41.13 -23.74 31.89
N ARG A 579 -40.67 -24.98 31.91
CA ARG A 579 -40.78 -25.90 30.79
C ARG A 579 -42.19 -26.48 30.71
N LYS A 580 -42.86 -26.28 29.58
CA LYS A 580 -44.12 -26.95 29.20
C LYS A 580 -43.85 -27.85 27.99
N GLY A 581 -43.54 -29.12 28.26
CA GLY A 581 -43.07 -30.06 27.23
C GLY A 581 -41.64 -29.75 26.79
N LEU A 582 -41.40 -29.54 25.49
CA LEU A 582 -40.08 -29.16 24.96
C LEU A 582 -39.84 -27.63 24.95
N ALA A 583 -40.90 -26.82 25.09
CA ALA A 583 -40.83 -25.37 25.02
C ALA A 583 -40.75 -24.71 26.41
N LEU A 584 -40.05 -23.58 26.47
CA LEU A 584 -40.01 -22.69 27.63
C LEU A 584 -41.08 -21.61 27.52
N VAL A 585 -41.78 -21.34 28.62
CA VAL A 585 -42.80 -20.30 28.76
C VAL A 585 -42.48 -19.45 29.99
N LEU A 586 -42.68 -18.12 29.90
CA LEU A 586 -42.40 -17.21 31.01
C LEU A 586 -43.27 -17.51 32.23
N THR A 587 -42.68 -17.39 33.42
CA THR A 587 -43.42 -17.30 34.68
C THR A 587 -43.91 -15.87 34.92
N ARG A 588 -44.76 -15.65 35.93
CA ARG A 588 -45.15 -14.30 36.37
C ARG A 588 -43.93 -13.44 36.72
N HIS A 589 -42.95 -14.02 37.42
CA HIS A 589 -41.69 -13.36 37.73
C HIS A 589 -40.85 -13.08 36.48
N GLY A 590 -40.82 -14.02 35.52
CA GLY A 590 -40.16 -13.81 34.23
C GLY A 590 -40.78 -12.71 33.38
N GLN A 591 -42.10 -12.51 33.46
CA GLN A 591 -42.79 -11.43 32.75
C GLN A 591 -42.33 -10.05 33.25
N GLU A 592 -42.27 -9.86 34.57
CA GLU A 592 -41.79 -8.62 35.21
C GLU A 592 -40.32 -8.33 34.85
N VAL A 593 -39.45 -9.35 34.89
CA VAL A 593 -38.03 -9.20 34.52
C VAL A 593 -37.88 -8.86 33.04
N THR A 594 -38.74 -9.42 32.18
CA THR A 594 -38.67 -9.14 30.74
C THR A 594 -39.17 -7.74 30.40
N GLU A 595 -40.10 -7.16 31.17
CA GLU A 595 -40.53 -5.74 31.02
C GLU A 595 -39.37 -4.79 31.23
N ARG A 596 -38.61 -5.00 32.30
CA ARG A 596 -37.41 -4.20 32.59
C ARG A 596 -36.33 -4.38 31.53
N LEU A 597 -36.19 -5.57 30.96
CA LEU A 597 -35.28 -5.82 29.84
C LEU A 597 -35.73 -5.11 28.55
N GLU A 598 -37.03 -4.97 28.30
CA GLU A 598 -37.56 -4.23 27.15
C GLU A 598 -37.33 -2.72 27.29
N GLU A 599 -37.59 -2.15 28.48
CA GLU A 599 -37.32 -0.74 28.78
C GLU A 599 -35.82 -0.42 28.69
N ALA A 600 -34.96 -1.27 29.27
CA ALA A 600 -33.50 -1.12 29.19
C ALA A 600 -32.97 -1.24 27.76
N ARG A 601 -33.64 -2.03 26.90
CA ARG A 601 -33.32 -2.17 25.48
C ARG A 601 -33.64 -0.90 24.71
N GLU A 602 -34.79 -0.29 24.92
CA GLU A 602 -35.15 0.99 24.29
C GLU A 602 -34.16 2.10 24.70
N GLY A 603 -33.78 2.16 25.99
CA GLY A 603 -32.76 3.08 26.48
C GLY A 603 -31.38 2.87 25.85
N CYS A 604 -30.94 1.61 25.66
CA CYS A 604 -29.68 1.32 24.96
C CYS A 604 -29.70 1.75 23.49
N PHE A 605 -30.82 1.60 22.81
CA PHE A 605 -30.94 2.05 21.41
C PHE A 605 -30.99 3.57 21.29
N ALA A 606 -31.63 4.25 22.24
CA ALA A 606 -31.62 5.71 22.33
C ALA A 606 -30.18 6.25 22.48
N GLU A 607 -29.35 5.63 23.33
CA GLU A 607 -27.94 6.00 23.49
C GLU A 607 -27.08 5.71 22.26
N LEU A 608 -27.34 4.61 21.56
CA LEU A 608 -26.63 4.30 20.31
C LEU A 608 -26.89 5.35 19.21
N LEU A 609 -28.04 6.01 19.25
CA LEU A 609 -28.44 7.07 18.34
C LEU A 609 -28.08 8.48 18.85
N GLY A 610 -27.68 8.62 20.12
CA GLY A 610 -27.22 9.87 20.71
C GLY A 610 -28.23 11.03 20.63
N ASP A 611 -27.73 12.26 20.40
CA ASP A 611 -28.54 13.49 20.31
C ASP A 611 -29.56 13.51 19.15
N TRP A 612 -29.48 12.55 18.23
CA TRP A 612 -30.40 12.41 17.10
C TRP A 612 -31.72 11.75 17.50
N TRP A 613 -31.77 11.10 18.66
CA TRP A 613 -32.98 10.49 19.21
C TRP A 613 -33.60 11.40 20.28
N ARG A 614 -34.75 12.03 19.96
CA ARG A 614 -35.68 12.60 20.94
C ARG A 614 -37.08 12.09 20.63
N ALA A 615 -37.82 11.68 21.67
CA ALA A 615 -39.21 11.27 21.53
C ALA A 615 -40.01 12.33 20.74
N GLY A 616 -40.47 11.98 19.54
CA GLY A 616 -41.31 12.83 18.68
C GLY A 616 -40.63 13.60 17.54
N ARG A 617 -39.32 13.45 17.26
CA ARG A 617 -38.63 14.24 16.20
C ARG A 617 -38.70 13.69 14.76
N SER A 618 -38.84 12.39 14.54
CA SER A 618 -38.90 11.81 13.19
C SER A 618 -39.63 10.47 13.19
N ALA A 619 -40.69 10.34 12.38
CA ALA A 619 -41.49 9.12 12.24
C ALA A 619 -40.63 7.93 11.73
N ASP A 620 -39.79 8.17 10.73
CA ASP A 620 -38.95 7.15 10.10
C ASP A 620 -37.95 6.50 11.07
N LEU A 621 -37.38 7.28 11.99
CA LEU A 621 -36.42 6.77 12.97
C LEU A 621 -37.11 5.93 14.06
N ASN A 622 -38.33 6.30 14.45
CA ASN A 622 -39.15 5.51 15.36
C ASN A 622 -39.54 4.16 14.74
N GLU A 623 -39.88 4.17 13.45
CA GLU A 623 -40.20 2.96 12.70
C GLU A 623 -38.97 2.06 12.55
N LEU A 624 -37.81 2.63 12.22
CA LEU A 624 -36.55 1.90 12.09
C LEU A 624 -36.06 1.31 13.42
N VAL A 625 -36.19 2.02 14.55
CA VAL A 625 -35.89 1.46 15.89
C VAL A 625 -36.85 0.32 16.23
N ARG A 626 -38.13 0.45 15.88
CA ARG A 626 -39.10 -0.65 16.05
C ARG A 626 -38.76 -1.86 15.17
N GLU A 627 -38.37 -1.65 13.91
CA GLU A 627 -37.96 -2.73 13.00
C GLU A 627 -36.68 -3.44 13.46
N LEU A 628 -35.66 -2.68 13.85
CA LEU A 628 -34.41 -3.21 14.39
C LEU A 628 -34.62 -4.01 15.69
N SER A 629 -35.47 -3.50 16.57
CA SER A 629 -35.86 -4.18 17.81
C SER A 629 -36.57 -5.51 17.52
N LYS A 630 -37.40 -5.55 16.48
CA LYS A 630 -38.02 -6.79 15.97
C LYS A 630 -36.94 -7.73 15.40
N GLU A 631 -36.04 -7.28 14.54
CA GLU A 631 -35.08 -8.17 13.87
C GLU A 631 -34.08 -8.83 14.84
N MET A 632 -33.71 -8.12 15.91
CA MET A 632 -32.83 -8.59 16.99
C MET A 632 -33.38 -9.76 17.83
N CYS A 633 -34.69 -9.92 17.89
CA CYS A 633 -35.36 -11.02 18.62
C CYS A 633 -35.54 -12.30 17.76
N GLY A 634 -35.09 -12.28 16.51
CA GLY A 634 -35.26 -13.37 15.54
C GLY A 634 -36.16 -12.97 14.37
N SER A 635 -35.99 -13.66 13.24
CA SER A 635 -36.83 -13.50 12.04
C SER A 635 -38.19 -14.19 12.24
N ASP A 636 -39.28 -13.65 11.67
CA ASP A 636 -40.59 -14.31 11.65
C ASP A 636 -40.57 -15.70 10.98
N ARG A 637 -39.54 -15.99 10.18
CA ARG A 637 -39.30 -17.33 9.62
C ARG A 637 -38.92 -18.37 10.68
N GLU A 638 -38.49 -17.94 11.87
CA GLU A 638 -38.05 -18.78 12.99
C GLU A 638 -39.15 -19.03 14.04
N ARG A 639 -40.43 -18.85 13.67
CA ARG A 639 -41.58 -19.13 14.54
C ARG A 639 -41.65 -20.61 14.94
N PRO A 640 -42.04 -20.93 16.19
CA PRO A 640 -42.16 -22.31 16.67
C PRO A 640 -43.32 -23.13 16.03
N ARG A 641 -44.29 -22.48 15.39
CA ARG A 641 -45.44 -23.14 14.74
C ARG A 641 -45.77 -22.47 13.40
N ASP A 642 -46.08 -23.28 12.39
CA ASP A 642 -46.70 -22.81 11.15
C ASP A 642 -48.08 -22.17 11.45
N PRO A 643 -48.49 -21.13 10.72
CA PRO A 643 -49.81 -20.55 10.88
C PRO A 643 -50.88 -21.60 10.55
N THR A 644 -51.85 -21.76 11.45
CA THR A 644 -53.07 -22.51 11.11
C THR A 644 -53.84 -21.74 10.01
N PRO A 645 -54.51 -22.42 9.06
CA PRO A 645 -55.12 -21.78 7.89
C PRO A 645 -56.29 -20.80 8.14
N ARG A 646 -56.52 -20.34 9.38
CA ARG A 646 -57.65 -19.49 9.75
C ARG A 646 -57.32 -18.01 9.92
N GLU A 647 -56.05 -17.60 9.96
CA GLU A 647 -55.69 -16.18 10.14
C GLU A 647 -55.49 -15.38 8.84
N GLU A 648 -55.41 -16.03 7.67
CA GLU A 648 -55.30 -15.34 6.37
C GLU A 648 -56.58 -14.60 5.92
N ARG A 649 -57.71 -14.76 6.61
CA ARG A 649 -59.00 -14.14 6.23
C ARG A 649 -59.42 -12.90 7.02
N ARG A 650 -58.56 -12.30 7.86
CA ARG A 650 -58.90 -11.05 8.58
C ARG A 650 -58.07 -9.82 8.20
N GLY A 651 -57.41 -9.85 7.04
CA GLY A 651 -56.56 -8.76 6.56
C GLY A 651 -56.99 -8.10 5.24
N VAL A 652 -58.25 -8.25 4.82
CA VAL A 652 -58.83 -7.41 3.74
C VAL A 652 -60.25 -7.05 4.17
N GLY A 653 -60.41 -5.79 4.56
CA GLY A 653 -61.64 -5.15 5.05
C GLY A 653 -61.31 -3.76 5.52
#